data_AF-A0A9W4HG78-F1
#
_entry.id   AF-A0A9W4HG78-F1
#
_cell.length_a   1.000
_cell.length_b   1.000
_cell.length_c   1.000
_cell.angle_alpha   90.00
_cell.angle_beta   90.00
_cell.angle_gamma   90.00
#
_symmetry.space_group_name_H-M   'P 1'
#
loop_
_entity.id
_entity.type
_entity.pdbx_description
1 polymer ?
#
loop_
_entity_poly.entity_id
_entity_poly.type
_entity_poly.pdbx_seq_one_letter_code
_entity_poly.pdbx_strand_id
1 'polypeptide(L)'
;MAATKEQSIAMATCTLVADLVADFVTACQSARNKDNSIVWDHLEMEGGGQGHALAPTVGSMVERYVRRATSVFGHRSDPSRKLLHNFRGHIKAGEMLMVIGRPGSGCTTFLKGLCHMHAEYKNISGTLLYGGVQANSEDPTAPVETTFCAEEDIHFPSLTVEETLRFAVNSRFSNAISSADAHSTVVNLARLFGIDHVLATRVGNEQIRGVSGGERRRVSLAEALVTCPDLICYDNPTAGLDSSTALEFVQMLREYAYQSHCTVAMSLYQGSDDMVPLFDKMAVINSGHCIYYGDVVAAKSYFEDLGFYCPPTMSITDFLDSMSAEPEARQLRQTTDSWSIPQTPEEFVTAFWKSEKGFRLGTQIEEAKNCANPAEKMLGRRKKSRQTYSIPILGQILLCAYRQYRIFITDYNAWIVESACMVVQSIILAWIGCFLCDLVPGLQSMSEFGNTFAQRPLLLKHKRYRFYHPMSYGYGQILSDIVWKVVVIAYNIPMYFLAGLHRTADHFFFFFLVAYISHLSLSMFFRFIAVLSPTVERAGLPVGVFLTTLVIYTGWYIPPPQMQVWLEWFRWNYCLRMHFIRLSSSWPNLCTIHQPAAAVIEVFDNLILLAKGGRVTYQGPLGEHSSTVLKYFGQHVEACDPKRNPGEYLLDVVGAGSRSNVTANWAQIWSGSRECRVQDAKLRDLKILHPDGQSRPQLYATPLTHQFAVVLRRTWLWYWREPEYFSAKLWMNVANGLLNGLTFLNIPNSQQGAFNRVYTIFLSFLMGPPLGLSMEPRFTTFRDIFVYREKASRSYHWSVFAMTGLQTDPTHAGYALLCYWLFSIFTVSLGYLIAAWMPNLNASLMANGFFFMFVNTFAGTLTAREKTPSGWSWYFNVSPLYYLAEGLTTNSLYGHDIRCTSSEVTVFHVLANETCISYAGSFLQSATGYLYQQFGYDNNRKYRDIGIFIGFIAFNFTAVIVGTYVTKIYKWKRKTE
;
A
#
# COMPACT_ATOMS: atom_id res chain seq x y z
N MET A 1 14.60 2.81 56.80
CA MET A 1 13.46 1.89 56.61
C MET A 1 12.89 1.93 55.18
N ALA A 2 12.70 3.10 54.55
CA ALA A 2 12.30 3.16 53.13
C ALA A 2 13.39 2.67 52.17
N ALA A 3 14.64 3.14 52.35
CA ALA A 3 15.79 2.71 51.54
C ALA A 3 16.11 1.21 51.64
N THR A 4 15.93 0.62 52.83
CA THR A 4 16.10 -0.83 53.02
C THR A 4 14.97 -1.65 52.40
N LYS A 5 13.76 -1.07 52.28
CA LYS A 5 12.62 -1.72 51.60
C LYS A 5 12.79 -1.67 50.08
N GLU A 6 13.24 -0.55 49.53
CA GLU A 6 13.62 -0.41 48.10
C GLU A 6 14.77 -1.35 47.72
N GLN A 7 15.81 -1.46 48.56
CA GLN A 7 16.90 -2.41 48.33
C GLN A 7 16.42 -3.87 48.37
N SER A 8 15.50 -4.23 49.27
CA SER A 8 14.94 -5.59 49.31
C SER A 8 14.07 -5.92 48.10
N ILE A 9 13.31 -4.94 47.59
CA ILE A 9 12.48 -5.09 46.40
C ILE A 9 13.37 -5.20 45.15
N ALA A 10 14.42 -4.38 45.06
CA ALA A 10 15.41 -4.44 43.98
C ALA A 10 16.19 -5.78 43.95
N MET A 11 16.57 -6.34 45.11
CA MET A 11 17.18 -7.68 45.16
C MET A 11 16.20 -8.79 44.77
N ALA A 12 14.92 -8.67 45.14
CA ALA A 12 13.88 -9.63 44.76
C ALA A 12 13.54 -9.58 43.25
N THR A 13 13.58 -8.40 42.62
CA THR A 13 13.42 -8.28 41.16
C THR A 13 14.66 -8.75 40.40
N CYS A 14 15.87 -8.47 40.88
CA CYS A 14 17.09 -9.00 40.26
C CYS A 14 17.17 -10.53 40.27
N THR A 15 16.74 -11.18 41.36
CA THR A 15 16.70 -12.65 41.45
C THR A 15 15.67 -13.25 40.50
N LEU A 16 14.49 -12.65 40.39
CA LEU A 16 13.45 -13.09 39.44
C LEU A 16 13.89 -12.96 37.97
N VAL A 17 14.59 -11.87 37.61
CA VAL A 17 15.12 -11.69 36.25
C VAL A 17 16.21 -12.73 35.95
N ALA A 18 17.11 -12.98 36.90
CA ALA A 18 18.15 -13.99 36.74
C ALA A 18 17.58 -15.41 36.54
N ASP A 19 16.54 -15.77 37.28
CA ASP A 19 15.86 -17.07 37.15
C ASP A 19 15.14 -17.19 35.78
N LEU A 20 14.43 -16.15 35.35
CA LEU A 20 13.76 -16.12 34.04
C LEU A 20 14.76 -16.20 32.87
N VAL A 21 15.92 -15.53 33.00
CA VAL A 21 17.01 -15.63 32.03
C VAL A 21 17.59 -17.04 32.03
N ALA A 22 17.79 -17.65 33.20
CA ALA A 22 18.32 -19.00 33.31
C ALA A 22 17.40 -20.04 32.65
N ASP A 23 16.08 -19.93 32.87
CA ASP A 23 15.07 -20.77 32.22
C ASP A 23 15.12 -20.62 30.70
N PHE A 24 15.21 -19.38 30.20
CA PHE A 24 15.30 -19.09 28.76
C PHE A 24 16.61 -19.59 28.14
N VAL A 25 17.74 -19.37 28.81
CA VAL A 25 19.06 -19.84 28.37
C VAL A 25 19.08 -21.37 28.33
N THR A 26 18.50 -22.04 29.32
CA THR A 26 18.38 -23.51 29.35
C THR A 26 17.56 -24.01 28.17
N ALA A 27 16.48 -23.33 27.80
CA ALA A 27 15.70 -23.64 26.59
C ALA A 27 16.48 -23.41 25.29
N CYS A 28 17.41 -22.45 25.25
CA CYS A 28 18.28 -22.17 24.09
C CYS A 28 19.46 -23.15 23.91
N GLN A 29 19.82 -23.97 24.91
CA GLN A 29 21.11 -24.70 24.93
C GLN A 29 21.23 -25.83 23.89
N SER A 30 21.76 -25.49 22.72
CA SER A 30 22.57 -26.39 21.88
C SER A 30 24.06 -26.08 22.13
N ALA A 31 24.75 -26.94 22.91
CA ALA A 31 26.20 -26.98 23.15
C ALA A 31 27.03 -25.82 22.53
N ARG A 32 27.22 -24.73 23.29
CA ARG A 32 28.00 -23.56 22.85
C ARG A 32 29.45 -23.61 23.34
N ASN A 33 30.37 -23.18 22.47
CA ASN A 33 31.76 -22.95 22.80
C ASN A 33 31.85 -21.68 23.67
N LYS A 34 32.57 -21.77 24.79
CA LYS A 34 32.65 -20.67 25.78
C LYS A 34 33.57 -19.51 25.35
N ASP A 35 34.34 -19.68 24.28
CA ASP A 35 35.41 -18.74 23.88
C ASP A 35 35.18 -18.17 22.46
N ASN A 36 34.09 -17.41 22.25
CA ASN A 36 33.83 -16.69 21.01
C ASN A 36 34.15 -15.19 21.16
N SER A 37 35.43 -14.82 21.08
CA SER A 37 35.82 -13.39 20.97
C SER A 37 35.62 -12.87 19.56
N ILE A 38 35.21 -11.61 19.44
CA ILE A 38 35.00 -10.92 18.17
C ILE A 38 36.07 -9.86 18.01
N VAL A 39 36.82 -9.91 16.91
CA VAL A 39 37.94 -9.01 16.65
C VAL A 39 37.75 -8.39 15.27
N TRP A 40 37.88 -7.07 15.19
CA TRP A 40 37.94 -6.36 13.92
C TRP A 40 39.20 -5.52 13.87
N ASP A 41 39.86 -5.55 12.72
CA ASP A 41 41.11 -4.83 12.51
C ASP A 41 41.18 -4.28 11.08
N HIS A 42 41.42 -2.98 11.00
CA HIS A 42 41.39 -2.18 9.77
C HIS A 42 40.08 -2.27 8.99
N LEU A 43 38.96 -2.35 9.72
CA LEU A 43 37.62 -2.45 9.13
C LEU A 43 37.22 -1.14 8.47
N GLU A 44 37.01 -1.19 7.15
CA GLU A 44 36.61 -0.07 6.31
C GLU A 44 35.38 -0.47 5.48
N MET A 45 34.46 0.47 5.29
CA MET A 45 33.23 0.21 4.53
C MET A 45 32.99 1.30 3.51
N GLU A 46 32.71 0.90 2.28
CA GLU A 46 32.32 1.79 1.18
C GLU A 46 30.87 1.56 0.80
N GLY A 47 30.08 2.65 0.87
CA GLY A 47 28.69 2.66 0.44
C GLY A 47 28.49 3.51 -0.81
N GLY A 48 27.33 3.32 -1.45
CA GLY A 48 26.82 4.32 -2.39
C GLY A 48 26.58 5.63 -1.65
N GLY A 49 27.20 6.73 -2.09
CA GLY A 49 27.14 8.01 -1.40
C GLY A 49 25.72 8.60 -1.41
N GLN A 50 24.87 8.24 -0.44
CA GLN A 50 23.54 8.85 -0.28
C GLN A 50 23.61 10.22 0.40
N GLY A 51 24.61 10.48 1.24
CA GLY A 51 24.71 11.73 2.04
C GLY A 51 24.90 13.03 1.25
N HIS A 52 25.22 12.95 -0.06
CA HIS A 52 25.24 14.08 -1.00
C HIS A 52 24.62 13.72 -2.35
N ALA A 53 23.78 12.67 -2.40
CA ALA A 53 22.99 12.43 -3.59
C ALA A 53 21.92 13.52 -3.64
N LEU A 54 22.06 14.45 -4.60
CA LEU A 54 20.95 15.35 -4.97
C LEU A 54 19.70 14.49 -5.16
N ALA A 55 18.59 14.89 -4.51
CA ALA A 55 17.33 14.16 -4.64
C ALA A 55 17.06 13.94 -6.14
N PRO A 56 16.90 12.69 -6.59
CA PRO A 56 16.80 12.40 -8.01
C PRO A 56 15.57 13.13 -8.56
N THR A 57 15.75 13.90 -9.63
CA THR A 57 14.66 14.58 -10.34
C THR A 57 14.41 13.92 -11.69
N VAL A 58 13.25 14.21 -12.30
CA VAL A 58 12.98 13.83 -13.70
C VAL A 58 14.11 14.32 -14.63
N GLY A 59 14.66 15.51 -14.40
CA GLY A 59 15.84 16.01 -15.13
C GLY A 59 17.09 15.14 -14.95
N SER A 60 17.41 14.76 -13.70
CA SER A 60 18.55 13.86 -13.42
C SER A 60 18.38 12.47 -14.02
N MET A 61 17.14 12.03 -14.29
CA MET A 61 16.86 10.79 -14.99
C MET A 61 17.25 10.90 -16.46
N VAL A 62 16.80 11.94 -17.17
CA VAL A 62 17.20 12.18 -18.55
C VAL A 62 18.73 12.25 -18.65
N GLU A 63 19.36 12.97 -17.71
CA GLU A 63 20.81 13.00 -17.59
C GLU A 63 21.41 11.60 -17.38
N ARG A 64 20.87 10.78 -16.48
CA ARG A 64 21.31 9.37 -16.29
C ARG A 64 21.13 8.51 -17.53
N TYR A 65 20.05 8.67 -18.31
CA TYR A 65 19.86 7.92 -19.56
C TYR A 65 20.84 8.35 -20.63
N VAL A 66 21.07 9.67 -20.77
CA VAL A 66 22.12 10.22 -21.64
C VAL A 66 23.50 9.75 -21.19
N ARG A 67 23.76 9.75 -19.87
CA ARG A 67 24.99 9.28 -19.24
C ARG A 67 25.20 7.78 -19.40
N ARG A 68 24.12 6.98 -19.39
CA ARG A 68 24.16 5.53 -19.61
C ARG A 68 24.33 5.17 -21.09
N ALA A 69 23.69 5.91 -21.99
CA ALA A 69 23.89 5.78 -23.43
C ALA A 69 25.34 6.13 -23.82
N THR A 70 25.94 7.12 -23.16
CA THR A 70 27.35 7.48 -23.33
C THR A 70 28.32 6.58 -22.56
N SER A 71 27.92 5.97 -21.43
CA SER A 71 28.75 5.00 -20.69
C SER A 71 28.87 3.63 -21.34
N VAL A 72 28.03 3.31 -22.34
CA VAL A 72 28.26 2.14 -23.22
C VAL A 72 29.63 2.27 -23.92
N PHE A 73 30.16 3.49 -24.05
CA PHE A 73 31.50 3.78 -24.59
C PHE A 73 32.57 4.05 -23.52
N GLY A 74 32.26 3.88 -22.22
CA GLY A 74 33.24 4.09 -21.15
C GLY A 74 32.79 3.54 -19.79
N HIS A 75 33.52 2.56 -19.27
CA HIS A 75 33.36 2.07 -17.89
C HIS A 75 33.84 3.14 -16.90
N ARG A 76 32.92 3.95 -16.37
CA ARG A 76 33.16 4.73 -15.15
C ARG A 76 32.22 4.23 -14.05
N SER A 77 32.80 3.80 -12.94
CA SER A 77 32.09 3.28 -11.77
C SER A 77 31.31 4.39 -11.04
N ASP A 78 30.15 4.05 -10.48
CA ASP A 78 29.38 4.96 -9.63
C ASP A 78 30.21 5.47 -8.44
N PRO A 79 30.06 6.76 -8.06
CA PRO A 79 30.80 7.36 -6.95
C PRO A 79 30.51 6.61 -5.64
N SER A 80 31.53 5.97 -5.06
CA SER A 80 31.47 5.42 -3.70
C SER A 80 32.03 6.41 -2.68
N ARG A 81 31.47 6.38 -1.47
CA ARG A 81 31.95 7.12 -0.32
C ARG A 81 32.37 6.13 0.76
N LYS A 82 33.53 6.36 1.38
CA LYS A 82 33.92 5.66 2.61
C LYS A 82 32.99 6.09 3.75
N LEU A 83 32.32 5.12 4.35
CA LEU A 83 31.38 5.28 5.46
C LEU A 83 32.06 5.03 6.80
N LEU A 84 32.99 4.07 6.86
CA LEU A 84 33.81 3.76 8.03
C LEU A 84 35.29 3.79 7.65
N HIS A 85 36.11 4.33 8.54
CA HIS A 85 37.52 4.58 8.37
C HIS A 85 38.34 3.82 9.43
N ASN A 86 39.01 2.75 9.01
CA ASN A 86 40.03 2.01 9.77
C ASN A 86 39.62 1.68 11.23
N PHE A 87 38.48 1.00 11.41
CA PHE A 87 38.02 0.59 12.74
C PHE A 87 38.86 -0.58 13.26
N ARG A 88 39.26 -0.51 14.53
CA ARG A 88 40.01 -1.58 15.22
C ARG A 88 39.43 -1.78 16.63
N GLY A 89 39.28 -3.01 17.06
CA GLY A 89 38.73 -3.33 18.38
C GLY A 89 38.51 -4.82 18.62
N HIS A 90 38.21 -5.17 19.87
CA HIS A 90 37.89 -6.53 20.26
C HIS A 90 36.83 -6.56 21.38
N ILE A 91 35.94 -7.55 21.35
CA ILE A 91 34.95 -7.81 22.40
C ILE A 91 35.03 -9.29 22.79
N LYS A 92 34.98 -9.58 24.09
CA LYS A 92 34.99 -10.96 24.61
C LYS A 92 33.57 -11.50 24.76
N ALA A 93 33.45 -12.82 24.81
CA ALA A 93 32.16 -13.47 25.05
C ALA A 93 31.56 -13.02 26.39
N GLY A 94 30.28 -12.64 26.38
CA GLY A 94 29.56 -12.12 27.54
C GLY A 94 29.81 -10.64 27.88
N GLU A 95 30.63 -9.93 27.10
CA GLU A 95 30.80 -8.48 27.25
C GLU A 95 29.70 -7.71 26.50
N MET A 96 29.34 -6.54 27.03
CA MET A 96 28.46 -5.56 26.41
C MET A 96 29.24 -4.35 25.90
N LEU A 97 29.02 -4.00 24.62
CA LEU A 97 29.58 -2.83 23.96
C LEU A 97 28.51 -1.74 23.78
N MET A 98 28.78 -0.56 24.33
CA MET A 98 28.03 0.66 24.08
C MET A 98 28.61 1.44 22.90
N VAL A 99 27.80 1.78 21.90
CA VAL A 99 28.21 2.60 20.76
C VAL A 99 27.52 3.95 20.83
N ILE A 100 28.30 5.02 21.00
CA ILE A 100 27.81 6.40 21.07
C ILE A 100 28.25 7.15 19.82
N GLY A 101 27.33 7.92 19.26
CA GLY A 101 27.63 8.89 18.22
C GLY A 101 26.37 9.50 17.66
N ARG A 102 26.46 10.77 17.24
CA ARG A 102 25.33 11.48 16.65
C ARG A 102 24.73 10.72 15.46
N PRO A 103 23.43 10.91 15.16
CA PRO A 103 22.82 10.38 13.95
C PRO A 103 23.63 10.76 12.70
N GLY A 104 23.97 9.76 11.88
CA GLY A 104 24.82 9.95 10.69
C GLY A 104 26.33 9.83 10.93
N SER A 105 26.78 9.65 12.17
CA SER A 105 28.21 9.43 12.51
C SER A 105 28.75 8.07 12.04
N GLY A 106 27.90 7.06 11.85
CA GLY A 106 28.30 5.72 11.40
C GLY A 106 28.00 4.58 12.37
N CYS A 107 27.32 4.81 13.50
CA CYS A 107 26.97 3.76 14.48
C CYS A 107 26.21 2.58 13.86
N THR A 108 25.11 2.83 13.14
CA THR A 108 24.35 1.79 12.44
C THR A 108 25.20 1.04 11.44
N THR A 109 26.06 1.75 10.69
CA THR A 109 26.98 1.13 9.72
C THR A 109 27.97 0.19 10.40
N PHE A 110 28.52 0.61 11.54
CA PHE A 110 29.43 -0.21 12.33
C PHE A 110 28.74 -1.46 12.89
N LEU A 111 27.55 -1.32 13.49
CA LEU A 111 26.78 -2.45 14.02
C LEU A 111 26.37 -3.46 12.94
N LYS A 112 25.95 -2.98 11.76
CA LYS A 112 25.66 -3.83 10.59
C LYS A 112 26.91 -4.54 10.08
N GLY A 113 28.04 -3.84 10.11
CA GLY A 113 29.34 -4.40 9.79
C GLY A 113 29.75 -5.54 10.70
N LEU A 114 29.61 -5.34 12.01
CA LEU A 114 29.81 -6.38 13.03
C LEU A 114 28.84 -7.55 12.91
N CYS A 115 27.71 -7.41 12.22
CA CYS A 115 26.75 -8.49 11.99
C CYS A 115 26.94 -9.20 10.64
N HIS A 116 28.05 -8.96 9.92
CA HIS A 116 28.33 -9.56 8.60
C HIS A 116 27.29 -9.19 7.52
N MET A 117 26.72 -7.98 7.58
CA MET A 117 25.70 -7.53 6.61
C MET A 117 26.31 -6.96 5.31
N HIS A 118 27.23 -7.71 4.69
CA HIS A 118 28.08 -7.22 3.60
C HIS A 118 27.32 -6.86 2.31
N ALA A 119 26.19 -7.52 2.05
CA ALA A 119 25.40 -7.30 0.84
C ALA A 119 24.80 -5.89 0.71
N GLU A 120 24.78 -5.09 1.79
CA GLU A 120 24.31 -3.70 1.77
C GLU A 120 25.38 -2.69 1.33
N TYR A 121 26.64 -3.11 1.28
CA TYR A 121 27.79 -2.25 1.00
C TYR A 121 28.49 -2.64 -0.30
N LYS A 122 29.15 -1.68 -0.95
CA LYS A 122 29.83 -1.90 -2.24
C LYS A 122 31.14 -2.64 -2.05
N ASN A 123 31.89 -2.27 -1.02
CA ASN A 123 33.16 -2.90 -0.67
C ASN A 123 33.36 -2.85 0.85
N ILE A 124 33.97 -3.90 1.40
CA ILE A 124 34.36 -3.98 2.82
C ILE A 124 35.79 -4.49 2.84
N SER A 125 36.69 -3.69 3.42
CA SER A 125 38.10 -4.03 3.60
C SER A 125 38.42 -4.19 5.09
N GLY A 126 39.52 -4.88 5.37
CA GLY A 126 39.92 -5.22 6.74
C GLY A 126 39.59 -6.66 7.12
N THR A 127 39.90 -6.99 8.36
CA THR A 127 39.72 -8.33 8.93
C THR A 127 38.65 -8.31 10.02
N LEU A 128 37.72 -9.27 9.95
CA LEU A 128 36.68 -9.51 10.95
C LEU A 128 36.73 -10.98 11.32
N LEU A 129 37.00 -11.27 12.59
CA LEU A 129 37.18 -12.60 13.15
C LEU A 129 36.08 -12.88 14.17
N TYR A 130 35.36 -14.00 14.01
CA TYR A 130 34.40 -14.49 15.00
C TYR A 130 34.90 -15.81 15.59
N GLY A 131 35.18 -15.86 16.89
CA GLY A 131 35.75 -17.07 17.51
C GLY A 131 37.04 -17.52 16.82
N GLY A 132 37.76 -16.57 16.21
CA GLY A 132 38.99 -16.80 15.47
C GLY A 132 38.87 -17.23 14.00
N VAL A 133 37.66 -17.32 13.45
CA VAL A 133 37.45 -17.60 12.01
C VAL A 133 37.24 -16.29 11.26
N GLN A 134 37.99 -16.09 10.17
CA GLN A 134 37.82 -14.91 9.31
C GLN A 134 36.51 -14.97 8.50
N ALA A 135 35.65 -13.99 8.71
CA ALA A 135 34.36 -13.91 8.01
C ALA A 135 34.49 -13.38 6.57
N ASN A 136 35.55 -12.65 6.27
CA ASN A 136 35.67 -11.85 5.05
C ASN A 136 36.23 -12.61 3.82
N SER A 137 36.75 -13.84 3.94
CA SER A 137 37.72 -14.35 2.95
C SER A 137 37.42 -15.65 2.19
N GLU A 138 36.38 -16.46 2.49
CA GLU A 138 36.16 -17.72 1.71
C GLU A 138 34.73 -18.03 1.26
N ASP A 139 33.69 -17.59 1.96
CA ASP A 139 32.30 -17.72 1.50
C ASP A 139 31.43 -16.65 2.18
N PRO A 140 30.90 -15.64 1.46
CA PRO A 140 30.00 -14.64 2.05
C PRO A 140 28.70 -15.24 2.60
N THR A 141 28.41 -16.52 2.31
CA THR A 141 27.24 -17.27 2.80
C THR A 141 27.52 -18.16 4.01
N ALA A 142 28.77 -18.18 4.52
CA ALA A 142 29.12 -18.94 5.72
C ALA A 142 28.26 -18.48 6.92
N PRO A 143 27.61 -19.42 7.65
CA PRO A 143 26.65 -19.05 8.69
C PRO A 143 27.36 -18.59 9.96
N VAL A 144 27.58 -17.28 10.12
CA VAL A 144 27.95 -16.68 11.42
C VAL A 144 26.69 -16.47 12.24
N GLU A 145 26.63 -16.90 13.51
CA GLU A 145 25.45 -16.73 14.38
C GLU A 145 25.33 -15.30 14.93
N THR A 146 25.10 -14.32 14.05
CA THR A 146 24.88 -12.91 14.41
C THR A 146 23.41 -12.50 14.21
N THR A 147 22.94 -11.51 14.96
CA THR A 147 21.61 -10.91 14.77
C THR A 147 21.67 -9.40 14.92
N PHE A 148 21.12 -8.68 13.94
CA PHE A 148 21.00 -7.22 13.96
C PHE A 148 19.53 -6.81 14.13
N CYS A 149 19.20 -6.15 15.22
CA CYS A 149 17.90 -5.54 15.46
C CYS A 149 17.93 -4.08 15.00
N ALA A 150 17.18 -3.76 13.96
CA ALA A 150 17.09 -2.41 13.40
C ALA A 150 16.27 -1.47 14.31
N GLU A 151 16.39 -0.16 14.09
CA GLU A 151 15.59 0.86 14.77
C GLU A 151 14.09 0.77 14.42
N GLU A 152 13.75 0.44 13.17
CA GLU A 152 12.36 0.34 12.71
C GLU A 152 11.68 -0.99 13.12
N ASP A 153 10.51 -0.89 13.75
CA ASP A 153 9.70 -2.03 14.18
C ASP A 153 8.70 -2.48 13.10
N ILE A 154 9.10 -3.46 12.27
CA ILE A 154 8.26 -4.01 11.20
C ILE A 154 7.66 -5.35 11.64
N HIS A 155 6.33 -5.43 11.68
CA HIS A 155 5.54 -6.59 12.09
C HIS A 155 4.28 -6.76 11.23
N PHE A 156 3.66 -7.94 11.26
CA PHE A 156 2.32 -8.12 10.70
C PHE A 156 1.28 -7.46 11.63
N PRO A 157 0.55 -6.42 11.18
CA PRO A 157 -0.32 -5.66 12.07
C PRO A 157 -1.59 -6.41 12.48
N SER A 158 -1.99 -7.43 11.71
CA SER A 158 -3.17 -8.24 11.99
C SER A 158 -2.94 -9.31 13.06
N LEU A 159 -1.68 -9.76 13.24
CA LEU A 159 -1.35 -10.81 14.21
C LEU A 159 -1.26 -10.26 15.64
N THR A 160 -1.50 -11.14 16.58
CA THR A 160 -1.29 -10.89 18.02
C THR A 160 0.18 -10.99 18.40
N VAL A 161 0.54 -10.42 19.55
CA VAL A 161 1.90 -10.54 20.11
C VAL A 161 2.25 -12.02 20.34
N GLU A 162 1.32 -12.81 20.88
CA GLU A 162 1.51 -14.25 21.08
C GLU A 162 1.79 -14.98 19.76
N GLU A 163 0.98 -14.75 18.71
CA GLU A 163 1.18 -15.40 17.41
C GLU A 163 2.52 -15.04 16.77
N THR A 164 2.96 -13.80 16.95
CA THR A 164 4.23 -13.29 16.42
C THR A 164 5.42 -13.96 17.11
N LEU A 165 5.44 -13.96 18.45
CA LEU A 165 6.49 -14.61 19.23
C LEU A 165 6.48 -16.13 19.08
N ARG A 166 5.28 -16.75 19.03
CA ARG A 166 5.14 -18.19 18.80
C ARG A 166 5.67 -18.61 17.44
N PHE A 167 5.48 -17.78 16.40
CA PHE A 167 6.09 -18.02 15.10
C PHE A 167 7.63 -17.99 15.19
N ALA A 168 8.19 -16.97 15.86
CA ALA A 168 9.64 -16.85 16.05
C ALA A 168 10.22 -18.07 16.81
N VAL A 169 9.62 -18.44 17.94
CA VAL A 169 10.02 -19.60 18.76
C VAL A 169 9.91 -20.90 17.95
N ASN A 170 8.76 -21.16 17.33
CA ASN A 170 8.58 -22.36 16.51
C ASN A 170 9.61 -22.42 15.39
N SER A 171 9.91 -21.29 14.74
CA SER A 171 10.88 -21.22 13.64
C SER A 171 12.31 -21.60 14.04
N ARG A 172 12.67 -21.44 15.32
CA ARG A 172 14.01 -21.73 15.85
C ARG A 172 14.10 -23.08 16.56
N PHE A 173 13.06 -23.50 17.29
CA PHE A 173 13.13 -24.63 18.23
C PHE A 173 12.35 -25.90 17.85
N SER A 174 11.70 -25.97 16.68
CA SER A 174 10.66 -26.97 16.33
C SER A 174 10.97 -28.46 16.54
N ASN A 175 12.24 -28.90 16.58
CA ASN A 175 12.57 -30.32 16.77
C ASN A 175 12.95 -30.69 18.21
N ALA A 176 13.11 -29.70 19.11
CA ALA A 176 13.60 -29.88 20.47
C ALA A 176 12.53 -29.65 21.54
N ILE A 177 11.42 -28.98 21.20
CA ILE A 177 10.46 -28.43 22.17
C ILE A 177 9.04 -28.90 21.82
N SER A 178 8.29 -29.46 22.79
CA SER A 178 6.87 -29.83 22.62
C SER A 178 6.01 -28.59 22.38
N SER A 179 4.81 -28.73 21.76
CA SER A 179 3.90 -27.57 21.59
C SER A 179 3.48 -26.94 22.93
N ALA A 180 3.47 -27.70 24.03
CA ALA A 180 3.21 -27.17 25.36
C ALA A 180 4.39 -26.32 25.86
N ASP A 181 5.60 -26.84 25.69
CA ASP A 181 6.84 -26.17 26.08
C ASP A 181 7.10 -24.90 25.26
N ALA A 182 6.68 -24.88 23.98
CA ALA A 182 6.78 -23.70 23.12
C ALA A 182 5.90 -22.55 23.63
N HIS A 183 4.72 -22.84 24.16
CA HIS A 183 3.85 -21.82 24.74
C HIS A 183 4.44 -21.28 26.06
N SER A 184 4.97 -22.14 26.93
CA SER A 184 5.65 -21.67 28.14
C SER A 184 6.88 -20.81 27.81
N THR A 185 7.65 -21.15 26.79
CA THR A 185 8.79 -20.32 26.34
C THR A 185 8.33 -18.95 25.84
N VAL A 186 7.21 -18.88 25.09
CA VAL A 186 6.63 -17.59 24.65
C VAL A 186 6.19 -16.75 25.84
N VAL A 187 5.53 -17.36 26.83
CA VAL A 187 5.08 -16.65 28.04
C VAL A 187 6.27 -16.18 28.88
N ASN A 188 7.29 -17.01 29.05
CA ASN A 188 8.51 -16.63 29.79
C ASN A 188 9.27 -15.50 29.08
N LEU A 189 9.38 -15.56 27.75
CA LEU A 189 9.94 -14.48 26.94
C LEU A 189 9.11 -13.19 27.09
N ALA A 190 7.77 -13.29 27.06
CA ALA A 190 6.91 -12.14 27.22
C ALA A 190 7.05 -11.51 28.62
N ARG A 191 7.21 -12.31 29.68
CA ARG A 191 7.51 -11.83 31.03
C ARG A 191 8.88 -11.16 31.12
N LEU A 192 9.90 -11.72 30.49
CA LEU A 192 11.26 -11.16 30.45
C LEU A 192 11.28 -9.74 29.86
N PHE A 193 10.40 -9.48 28.89
CA PHE A 193 10.25 -8.17 28.26
C PHE A 193 9.08 -7.34 28.83
N GLY A 194 8.38 -7.80 29.87
CA GLY A 194 7.25 -7.09 30.49
C GLY A 194 6.08 -6.81 29.54
N ILE A 195 5.78 -7.75 28.63
CA ILE A 195 4.72 -7.69 27.61
C ILE A 195 3.71 -8.86 27.73
N ASP A 196 3.67 -9.53 28.87
CA ASP A 196 2.78 -10.66 29.14
C ASP A 196 1.30 -10.25 29.13
N HIS A 197 0.97 -9.05 29.64
CA HIS A 197 -0.39 -8.51 29.65
C HIS A 197 -0.95 -8.20 28.25
N VAL A 198 -0.10 -8.06 27.23
CA VAL A 198 -0.50 -7.75 25.83
C VAL A 198 -0.40 -8.94 24.88
N LEU A 199 -0.14 -10.16 25.37
CA LEU A 199 0.01 -11.35 24.52
C LEU A 199 -1.16 -11.57 23.56
N ALA A 200 -2.40 -11.42 24.04
CA ALA A 200 -3.61 -11.58 23.23
C ALA A 200 -3.96 -10.34 22.36
N THR A 201 -3.23 -9.23 22.51
CA THR A 201 -3.49 -7.98 21.79
C THR A 201 -2.80 -8.00 20.43
N ARG A 202 -3.43 -7.38 19.42
CA ARG A 202 -2.83 -7.21 18.08
C ARG A 202 -1.62 -6.30 18.15
N VAL A 203 -0.55 -6.64 17.43
CA VAL A 203 0.65 -5.79 17.33
C VAL A 203 0.28 -4.43 16.72
N GLY A 204 -0.53 -4.45 15.65
CA GLY A 204 -0.97 -3.24 14.96
C GLY A 204 0.17 -2.51 14.25
N ASN A 205 -0.16 -1.35 13.68
CA ASN A 205 0.76 -0.42 13.05
C ASN A 205 0.17 1.01 13.14
N GLU A 206 0.69 1.94 12.35
CA GLU A 206 0.16 3.32 12.28
C GLU A 206 -1.31 3.38 11.80
N GLN A 207 -1.77 2.36 11.07
CA GLN A 207 -3.11 2.29 10.47
C GLN A 207 -4.09 1.46 11.30
N ILE A 208 -3.63 0.36 11.89
CA ILE A 208 -4.42 -0.59 12.68
C ILE A 208 -4.00 -0.41 14.13
N ARG A 209 -4.95 0.00 14.98
CA ARG A 209 -4.72 0.11 16.42
C ARG A 209 -4.24 -1.24 16.99
N GLY A 210 -3.14 -1.20 17.73
CA GLY A 210 -2.57 -2.34 18.43
C GLY A 210 -1.95 -1.92 19.75
N VAL A 211 -0.87 -2.60 20.13
CA VAL A 211 -0.06 -2.27 21.30
C VAL A 211 0.59 -0.88 21.18
N SER A 212 1.07 -0.32 22.29
CA SER A 212 1.79 0.96 22.31
C SER A 212 3.11 0.88 21.54
N GLY A 213 3.68 2.04 21.17
CA GLY A 213 4.96 2.10 20.47
C GLY A 213 6.11 1.42 21.23
N GLY A 214 6.22 1.68 22.54
CA GLY A 214 7.22 1.05 23.41
C GLY A 214 6.98 -0.46 23.61
N GLU A 215 5.73 -0.92 23.72
CA GLU A 215 5.42 -2.36 23.73
C GLU A 215 5.79 -3.03 22.40
N ARG A 216 5.50 -2.39 21.26
CA ARG A 216 5.87 -2.89 19.93
C ARG A 216 7.39 -3.00 19.77
N ARG A 217 8.14 -2.04 20.33
CA ARG A 217 9.61 -2.09 20.38
C ARG A 217 10.09 -3.32 21.13
N ARG A 218 9.52 -3.59 22.31
CA ARG A 218 9.84 -4.77 23.12
C ARG A 218 9.52 -6.09 22.40
N VAL A 219 8.47 -6.15 21.58
CA VAL A 219 8.21 -7.31 20.72
C VAL A 219 9.33 -7.53 19.68
N SER A 220 9.83 -6.47 19.03
CA SER A 220 10.96 -6.60 18.10
C SER A 220 12.24 -7.09 18.79
N LEU A 221 12.52 -6.58 20.00
CA LEU A 221 13.68 -6.98 20.79
C LEU A 221 13.56 -8.45 21.23
N ALA A 222 12.37 -8.89 21.63
CA ALA A 222 12.07 -10.28 21.96
C ALA A 222 12.25 -11.22 20.75
N GLU A 223 11.78 -10.84 19.56
CA GLU A 223 12.00 -11.62 18.33
C GLU A 223 13.50 -11.76 18.00
N ALA A 224 14.29 -10.71 18.21
CA ALA A 224 15.73 -10.73 17.99
C ALA A 224 16.44 -11.65 19.00
N LEU A 225 16.01 -11.64 20.28
CA LEU A 225 16.61 -12.49 21.31
C LEU A 225 16.32 -13.99 21.09
N VAL A 226 15.15 -14.32 20.55
CA VAL A 226 14.73 -15.72 20.22
C VAL A 226 15.65 -16.40 19.22
N THR A 227 16.42 -15.64 18.43
CA THR A 227 17.41 -16.28 17.54
C THR A 227 18.52 -16.98 18.33
N CYS A 228 18.68 -16.65 19.62
CA CYS A 228 19.78 -16.96 20.51
C CYS A 228 21.09 -16.84 19.72
N PRO A 229 21.61 -15.63 19.40
CA PRO A 229 22.84 -15.49 18.62
C PRO A 229 24.10 -15.54 19.52
N ASP A 230 25.28 -15.63 18.90
CA ASP A 230 26.57 -15.45 19.59
C ASP A 230 26.93 -13.95 19.71
N LEU A 231 26.51 -13.16 18.72
CA LEU A 231 26.55 -11.69 18.72
C LEU A 231 25.17 -11.13 18.41
N ILE A 232 24.66 -10.24 19.26
CA ILE A 232 23.48 -9.45 18.98
C ILE A 232 23.82 -7.96 18.96
N CYS A 233 23.47 -7.28 17.87
CA CYS A 233 23.59 -5.85 17.72
C CYS A 233 22.21 -5.20 17.75
N TYR A 234 21.99 -4.25 18.66
CA TYR A 234 20.76 -3.47 18.74
C TYR A 234 21.00 -2.03 18.28
N ASP A 235 20.26 -1.59 17.28
CA ASP A 235 20.31 -0.20 16.81
C ASP A 235 19.25 0.64 17.52
N ASN A 236 19.68 1.52 18.42
CA ASN A 236 18.85 2.41 19.21
C ASN A 236 17.69 1.69 19.94
N PRO A 237 17.95 0.67 20.78
CA PRO A 237 16.89 -0.15 21.40
C PRO A 237 16.00 0.64 22.37
N THR A 238 16.51 1.72 22.96
CA THR A 238 15.82 2.55 23.97
C THR A 238 14.87 3.58 23.36
N ALA A 239 14.83 3.73 22.03
CA ALA A 239 13.92 4.63 21.35
C ALA A 239 12.45 4.32 21.65
N GLY A 240 11.73 5.31 22.19
CA GLY A 240 10.32 5.17 22.51
C GLY A 240 10.02 4.37 23.80
N LEU A 241 11.05 4.02 24.58
CA LEU A 241 10.91 3.54 25.96
C LEU A 241 11.08 4.70 26.94
N ASP A 242 10.37 4.65 28.07
CA ASP A 242 10.66 5.51 29.22
C ASP A 242 12.00 5.11 29.87
N SER A 243 12.61 6.02 30.62
CA SER A 243 13.95 5.83 31.20
C SER A 243 14.03 4.64 32.16
N SER A 244 12.98 4.38 32.95
CA SER A 244 12.89 3.22 33.84
C SER A 244 12.85 1.90 33.06
N THR A 245 11.94 1.78 32.09
CA THR A 245 11.83 0.56 31.25
C THR A 245 13.10 0.32 30.44
N ALA A 246 13.73 1.39 29.94
CA ALA A 246 15.01 1.29 29.24
C ALA A 246 16.13 0.72 30.15
N LEU A 247 16.17 1.13 31.43
CA LEU A 247 17.17 0.65 32.38
C LEU A 247 16.93 -0.83 32.72
N GLU A 248 15.68 -1.21 33.01
CA GLU A 248 15.28 -2.61 33.26
C GLU A 248 15.65 -3.52 32.08
N PHE A 249 15.45 -3.03 30.85
CA PHE A 249 15.84 -3.76 29.64
C PHE A 249 17.36 -3.97 29.54
N VAL A 250 18.18 -2.94 29.80
CA VAL A 250 19.64 -3.07 29.76
C VAL A 250 20.14 -3.99 30.88
N GLN A 251 19.54 -3.94 32.07
CA GLN A 251 19.84 -4.86 33.17
C GLN A 251 19.53 -6.32 32.80
N MET A 252 18.38 -6.56 32.16
CA MET A 252 18.03 -7.88 31.64
C MET A 252 19.04 -8.37 30.60
N LEU A 253 19.45 -7.50 29.66
CA LEU A 253 20.47 -7.85 28.67
C LEU A 253 21.84 -8.14 29.29
N ARG A 254 22.21 -7.44 30.36
CA ARG A 254 23.44 -7.69 31.12
C ARG A 254 23.43 -9.09 31.73
N GLU A 255 22.32 -9.46 32.35
CA GLU A 255 22.15 -10.80 32.93
C GLU A 255 22.16 -11.88 31.84
N TYR A 256 21.46 -11.63 30.72
CA TYR A 256 21.48 -12.51 29.56
C TYR A 256 22.89 -12.67 28.98
N ALA A 257 23.65 -11.59 28.76
CA ALA A 257 25.01 -11.65 28.24
C ALA A 257 25.93 -12.46 29.16
N TYR A 258 25.79 -12.28 30.47
CA TYR A 258 26.57 -13.00 31.48
C TYR A 258 26.27 -14.50 31.49
N GLN A 259 24.99 -14.89 31.54
CA GLN A 259 24.60 -16.31 31.63
C GLN A 259 24.76 -17.07 30.31
N SER A 260 24.46 -16.41 29.17
CA SER A 260 24.50 -17.04 27.85
C SER A 260 25.87 -16.97 27.16
N HIS A 261 26.81 -16.20 27.73
CA HIS A 261 28.07 -15.80 27.08
C HIS A 261 27.88 -15.11 25.71
N CYS A 262 26.69 -14.55 25.46
CA CYS A 262 26.39 -13.80 24.24
C CYS A 262 27.08 -12.43 24.28
N THR A 263 27.69 -12.03 23.17
CA THR A 263 28.21 -10.67 23.01
C THR A 263 27.07 -9.75 22.61
N VAL A 264 26.91 -8.63 23.31
CA VAL A 264 25.85 -7.65 23.02
C VAL A 264 26.49 -6.33 22.63
N ALA A 265 26.15 -5.79 21.46
CA ALA A 265 26.52 -4.44 21.08
C ALA A 265 25.25 -3.61 20.88
N MET A 266 25.23 -2.36 21.34
CA MET A 266 24.08 -1.49 21.07
C MET A 266 24.48 -0.04 20.87
N SER A 267 23.78 0.63 19.96
CA SER A 267 23.87 2.08 19.81
C SER A 267 22.90 2.77 20.76
N LEU A 268 23.36 3.80 21.46
CA LEU A 268 22.54 4.61 22.37
C LEU A 268 22.77 6.09 22.06
N TYR A 269 21.70 6.80 21.69
CA TYR A 269 21.76 8.25 21.51
C TYR A 269 21.58 9.02 22.81
N GLN A 270 20.78 8.48 23.73
CA GLN A 270 20.50 9.05 25.05
C GLN A 270 20.37 7.88 26.04
N GLY A 271 21.16 7.89 27.10
CA GLY A 271 21.13 6.89 28.18
C GLY A 271 21.16 7.58 29.53
N SER A 272 20.55 6.98 30.55
CA SER A 272 20.78 7.46 31.92
C SER A 272 22.19 7.09 32.37
N ASP A 273 22.76 7.88 33.27
CA ASP A 273 24.07 7.58 33.87
C ASP A 273 24.06 6.21 34.59
N ASP A 274 22.89 5.75 35.06
CA ASP A 274 22.72 4.43 35.67
C ASP A 274 22.90 3.26 34.68
N MET A 275 22.75 3.49 33.37
CA MET A 275 22.99 2.46 32.35
C MET A 275 24.48 2.27 32.06
N VAL A 276 25.28 3.32 32.21
CA VAL A 276 26.69 3.34 31.81
C VAL A 276 27.51 2.22 32.50
N PRO A 277 27.38 1.96 33.81
CA PRO A 277 28.10 0.89 34.49
C PRO A 277 27.73 -0.54 34.07
N LEU A 278 26.61 -0.72 33.34
CA LEU A 278 26.18 -2.04 32.87
C LEU A 278 26.96 -2.52 31.64
N PHE A 279 27.66 -1.60 30.97
CA PHE A 279 28.51 -1.90 29.81
C PHE A 279 29.96 -2.14 30.23
N ASP A 280 30.64 -3.06 29.55
CA ASP A 280 32.06 -3.29 29.75
C ASP A 280 32.89 -2.33 28.89
N LYS A 281 32.50 -2.20 27.61
CA LYS A 281 33.23 -1.43 26.60
C LYS A 281 32.38 -0.36 25.95
N MET A 282 33.05 0.65 25.44
CA MET A 282 32.45 1.79 24.76
C MET A 282 33.22 2.15 23.50
N ALA A 283 32.48 2.47 22.43
CA ALA A 283 32.98 3.04 21.20
C ALA A 283 32.32 4.40 20.95
N VAL A 284 33.12 5.45 20.77
CA VAL A 284 32.61 6.77 20.37
C VAL A 284 32.98 7.03 18.92
N ILE A 285 31.99 7.33 18.08
CA ILE A 285 32.15 7.45 16.63
C ILE A 285 31.86 8.89 16.17
N ASN A 286 32.76 9.49 15.41
CA ASN A 286 32.58 10.79 14.77
C ASN A 286 32.83 10.68 13.27
N SER A 287 31.84 11.02 12.43
CA SER A 287 32.00 11.12 10.96
C SER A 287 32.71 9.92 10.32
N GLY A 288 32.33 8.71 10.72
CA GLY A 288 32.89 7.46 10.23
C GLY A 288 34.24 7.08 10.83
N HIS A 289 34.71 7.76 11.89
CA HIS A 289 35.97 7.49 12.59
C HIS A 289 35.69 7.09 14.06
N CYS A 290 36.38 6.06 14.55
CA CYS A 290 36.30 5.66 15.96
C CYS A 290 37.27 6.52 16.79
N ILE A 291 36.75 7.55 17.47
CA ILE A 291 37.56 8.50 18.22
C ILE A 291 37.99 7.98 19.61
N TYR A 292 37.26 7.01 20.15
CA TYR A 292 37.61 6.30 21.38
C TYR A 292 37.06 4.88 21.33
N TYR A 293 37.85 3.91 21.80
CA TYR A 293 37.41 2.54 22.04
C TYR A 293 38.08 1.99 23.30
N GLY A 294 37.32 1.41 24.23
CA GLY A 294 37.89 0.77 25.42
C GLY A 294 36.90 0.65 26.56
N ASP A 295 37.42 0.53 27.79
CA ASP A 295 36.60 0.41 28.98
C ASP A 295 35.72 1.65 29.19
N VAL A 296 34.47 1.43 29.59
CA VAL A 296 33.47 2.50 29.75
C VAL A 296 33.88 3.50 30.84
N VAL A 297 34.40 3.01 31.96
CA VAL A 297 34.84 3.84 33.10
C VAL A 297 35.97 4.80 32.70
N ALA A 298 36.80 4.40 31.75
CA ALA A 298 37.93 5.18 31.28
C ALA A 298 37.58 6.21 30.19
N ALA A 299 36.34 6.20 29.65
CA ALA A 299 35.95 7.07 28.55
C ALA A 299 35.92 8.54 28.94
N LYS A 300 35.29 8.87 30.08
CA LYS A 300 35.19 10.25 30.57
C LYS A 300 36.58 10.85 30.84
N SER A 301 37.41 10.13 31.59
CA SER A 301 38.76 10.60 31.94
C SER A 301 39.63 10.82 30.70
N TYR A 302 39.51 9.97 29.67
CA TYR A 302 40.25 10.14 28.41
C TYR A 302 40.00 11.52 27.77
N PHE A 303 38.73 11.94 27.64
CA PHE A 303 38.42 13.23 27.02
C PHE A 303 38.73 14.42 27.96
N GLU A 304 38.62 14.25 29.27
CA GLU A 304 39.05 15.27 30.23
C GLU A 304 40.58 15.50 30.20
N ASP A 305 41.35 14.43 30.05
CA ASP A 305 42.82 14.48 29.90
C ASP A 305 43.26 15.18 28.60
N LEU A 306 42.42 15.10 27.56
CA LEU A 306 42.62 15.84 26.30
C LEU A 306 42.29 17.34 26.39
N GLY A 307 41.70 17.80 27.50
CA GLY A 307 41.35 19.21 27.71
C GLY A 307 39.87 19.56 27.56
N PHE A 308 38.99 18.57 27.37
CA PHE A 308 37.53 18.79 27.36
C PHE A 308 36.97 18.86 28.77
N TYR A 309 35.91 19.63 28.97
CA TYR A 309 35.24 19.79 30.25
C TYR A 309 33.86 19.14 30.23
N CYS A 310 33.60 18.24 31.18
CA CYS A 310 32.28 17.68 31.44
C CYS A 310 31.63 18.43 32.61
N PRO A 311 30.57 19.23 32.38
CA PRO A 311 29.82 19.86 33.46
C PRO A 311 29.25 18.81 34.43
N PRO A 312 29.15 19.11 35.74
CA PRO A 312 28.59 18.16 36.71
C PRO A 312 27.08 17.93 36.54
N THR A 313 26.39 18.81 35.81
CA THR A 313 24.95 18.70 35.51
C THR A 313 24.67 17.92 34.23
N MET A 314 25.69 17.57 33.47
CA MET A 314 25.56 16.88 32.18
C MET A 314 25.79 15.38 32.38
N SER A 315 24.96 14.55 31.76
CA SER A 315 25.16 13.10 31.80
C SER A 315 26.45 12.71 31.07
N ILE A 316 27.05 11.58 31.46
CA ILE A 316 28.25 11.06 30.82
C ILE A 316 27.96 10.74 29.36
N THR A 317 26.77 10.20 29.06
CA THR A 317 26.39 9.87 27.69
C THR A 317 26.23 11.09 26.81
N ASP A 318 25.63 12.17 27.33
CA ASP A 318 25.51 13.44 26.58
C ASP A 318 26.89 14.06 26.36
N PHE A 319 27.77 14.02 27.36
CA PHE A 319 29.13 14.53 27.24
C PHE A 319 29.87 13.81 26.11
N LEU A 320 29.77 12.48 26.04
CA LEU A 320 30.40 11.68 25.00
C LEU A 320 29.74 11.85 23.63
N ASP A 321 28.42 12.04 23.56
CA ASP A 321 27.74 12.41 22.31
C ASP A 321 28.23 13.77 21.80
N SER A 322 28.49 14.73 22.70
CA SER A 322 29.08 16.03 22.32
C SER A 322 30.49 15.89 21.74
N MET A 323 31.26 14.86 22.10
CA MET A 323 32.57 14.58 21.48
C MET A 323 32.41 14.10 20.03
N SER A 324 31.32 13.38 19.74
CA SER A 324 30.97 12.94 18.39
C SER A 324 30.45 14.05 17.48
N ALA A 325 30.13 15.21 18.05
CA ALA A 325 29.56 16.37 17.38
C ALA A 325 30.59 17.22 16.62
N GLU A 326 30.09 18.29 15.99
CA GLU A 326 30.92 19.38 15.46
C GLU A 326 31.66 20.12 16.60
N PRO A 327 32.81 20.75 16.31
CA PRO A 327 33.65 21.41 17.30
C PRO A 327 32.90 22.38 18.24
N GLU A 328 31.88 23.07 17.75
CA GLU A 328 31.10 24.07 18.50
C GLU A 328 30.31 23.49 19.68
N ALA A 329 29.96 22.19 19.62
CA ALA A 329 29.20 21.55 20.68
C ALA A 329 30.08 21.11 21.87
N ARG A 330 31.40 21.22 21.76
CA ARG A 330 32.38 20.75 22.76
C ARG A 330 32.75 21.89 23.71
N GLN A 331 32.77 21.61 25.01
CA GLN A 331 33.22 22.57 26.01
C GLN A 331 34.68 22.32 26.36
N LEU A 332 35.51 23.36 26.27
CA LEU A 332 36.94 23.30 26.60
C LEU A 332 37.17 23.74 28.05
N ARG A 333 38.17 23.15 28.71
CA ARG A 333 38.62 23.58 30.03
C ARG A 333 39.33 24.95 29.91
N GLN A 334 38.88 25.94 30.69
CA GLN A 334 39.27 27.37 30.60
C GLN A 334 40.79 27.66 30.63
N THR A 335 41.61 26.73 31.13
CA THR A 335 43.06 26.90 31.32
C THR A 335 43.91 26.33 30.18
N THR A 336 43.30 25.85 29.09
CA THR A 336 43.98 25.08 28.04
C THR A 336 44.04 25.88 26.75
N ASP A 337 45.23 26.01 26.15
CA ASP A 337 45.38 26.66 24.83
C ASP A 337 44.60 25.88 23.76
N SER A 338 43.74 26.56 23.01
CA SER A 338 42.83 25.94 22.03
C SER A 338 43.52 25.19 20.90
N TRP A 339 44.81 25.45 20.65
CA TRP A 339 45.58 24.91 19.52
C TRP A 339 46.19 23.54 19.77
N SER A 340 46.25 23.08 21.04
CA SER A 340 46.83 21.77 21.40
C SER A 340 45.80 20.63 21.45
N ILE A 341 44.51 20.96 21.28
CA ILE A 341 43.38 20.04 21.47
C ILE A 341 42.92 19.51 20.09
N PRO A 342 42.67 18.19 19.95
CA PRO A 342 42.14 17.63 18.70
C PRO A 342 40.80 18.25 18.30
N GLN A 343 40.71 18.76 17.07
CA GLN A 343 39.49 19.35 16.51
C GLN A 343 38.86 18.44 15.45
N THR A 344 39.70 17.85 14.59
CA THR A 344 39.25 17.00 13.48
C THR A 344 39.11 15.54 13.91
N PRO A 345 38.21 14.74 13.30
CA PRO A 345 38.07 13.31 13.63
C PRO A 345 39.38 12.52 13.47
N GLU A 346 40.20 12.87 12.49
CA GLU A 346 41.50 12.23 12.24
C GLU A 346 42.53 12.55 13.33
N GLU A 347 42.53 13.79 13.84
CA GLU A 347 43.35 14.17 15.00
C GLU A 347 42.95 13.40 16.24
N PHE A 348 41.65 13.19 16.49
CA PHE A 348 41.18 12.37 17.61
C PHE A 348 41.67 10.93 17.51
N VAL A 349 41.54 10.30 16.33
CA VAL A 349 42.03 8.95 16.09
C VAL A 349 43.54 8.88 16.35
N THR A 350 44.29 9.86 15.84
CA THR A 350 45.74 9.93 16.03
C THR A 350 46.11 10.12 17.50
N ALA A 351 45.38 10.97 18.23
CA ALA A 351 45.57 11.18 19.66
C ALA A 351 45.26 9.92 20.48
N PHE A 352 44.20 9.17 20.11
CA PHE A 352 43.83 7.92 20.75
C PHE A 352 44.91 6.85 20.61
N TRP A 353 45.43 6.62 19.39
CA TRP A 353 46.49 5.62 19.16
C TRP A 353 47.86 6.01 19.75
N LYS A 354 48.10 7.31 19.98
CA LYS A 354 49.28 7.79 20.73
C LYS A 354 49.13 7.62 22.25
N SER A 355 47.91 7.50 22.76
CA SER A 355 47.65 7.36 24.19
C SER A 355 47.99 5.95 24.70
N GLU A 356 48.20 5.83 26.02
CA GLU A 356 48.39 4.54 26.68
C GLU A 356 47.23 3.57 26.43
N LYS A 357 45.99 4.09 26.36
CA LYS A 357 44.77 3.30 26.11
C LYS A 357 44.80 2.67 24.71
N GLY A 358 45.22 3.43 23.69
CA GLY A 358 45.37 2.93 22.32
C GLY A 358 46.46 1.87 22.20
N PHE A 359 47.59 2.03 22.90
CA PHE A 359 48.65 1.02 22.93
C PHE A 359 48.17 -0.30 23.55
N ARG A 360 47.49 -0.25 24.71
CA ARG A 360 46.91 -1.43 25.36
C ARG A 360 45.86 -2.13 24.50
N LEU A 361 45.03 -1.36 23.77
CA LEU A 361 44.08 -1.94 22.84
C LEU A 361 44.79 -2.66 21.69
N GLY A 362 45.86 -2.08 21.15
CA GLY A 362 46.68 -2.68 20.11
C GLY A 362 47.25 -4.04 20.51
N THR A 363 47.77 -4.15 21.73
CA THR A 363 48.29 -5.44 22.25
C THR A 363 47.17 -6.47 22.42
N GLN A 364 46.02 -6.07 22.97
CA GLN A 364 44.86 -6.95 23.13
C GLN A 364 44.31 -7.49 21.81
N ILE A 365 44.29 -6.67 20.76
CA ILE A 365 43.86 -7.10 19.41
C ILE A 365 44.82 -8.15 18.85
N GLU A 366 46.13 -7.93 18.95
CA GLU A 366 47.13 -8.88 18.47
C GLU A 366 47.14 -10.18 19.28
N GLU A 367 46.95 -10.12 20.59
CA GLU A 367 46.76 -11.30 21.44
C GLU A 367 45.53 -12.10 21.02
N ALA A 368 44.38 -11.43 20.82
CA ALA A 368 43.14 -12.08 20.41
C ALA A 368 43.25 -12.72 19.01
N LYS A 369 43.95 -12.07 18.06
CA LYS A 369 44.27 -12.66 16.74
C LYS A 369 45.19 -13.87 16.85
N ASN A 370 46.17 -13.84 17.75
CA ASN A 370 47.09 -14.97 17.92
C ASN A 370 46.41 -16.18 18.57
N CYS A 371 45.47 -15.97 19.50
CA CYS A 371 44.63 -17.03 20.06
C CYS A 371 43.69 -17.66 19.03
N ALA A 372 43.35 -16.96 17.95
CA ALA A 372 42.51 -17.45 16.87
C ALA A 372 43.21 -18.46 15.93
N ASN A 373 44.48 -18.22 15.60
CA ASN A 373 45.24 -19.01 14.62
C ASN A 373 45.33 -20.54 14.92
N PRO A 374 45.47 -21.00 16.18
CA PRO A 374 45.43 -22.44 16.52
C PRO A 374 44.04 -23.06 16.42
N ALA A 375 42.98 -22.29 16.72
CA ALA A 375 41.59 -22.73 16.69
C ALA A 375 41.10 -22.95 15.25
N GLU A 376 41.54 -22.11 14.31
CA GLU A 376 41.23 -22.22 12.87
C GLU A 376 41.71 -23.55 12.27
N LYS A 377 42.91 -24.02 12.67
CA LYS A 377 43.46 -25.34 12.29
C LYS A 377 42.67 -26.54 12.83
N MET A 378 42.08 -26.41 14.02
CA MET A 378 41.24 -27.46 14.63
C MET A 378 39.81 -27.46 14.07
N LEU A 379 39.24 -26.28 13.80
CA LEU A 379 37.89 -26.11 13.25
C LEU A 379 37.81 -26.51 11.77
N GLY A 380 38.90 -26.34 11.00
CA GLY A 380 38.99 -26.77 9.60
C GLY A 380 38.72 -28.28 9.38
N ARG A 381 38.90 -29.10 10.42
CA ARG A 381 38.55 -30.54 10.41
C ARG A 381 37.06 -30.83 10.69
N ARG A 382 36.30 -29.88 11.23
CA ARG A 382 34.85 -29.98 11.52
C ARG A 382 34.00 -29.29 10.44
N LYS A 383 34.32 -29.45 9.16
CA LYS A 383 33.45 -29.11 8.01
C LYS A 383 32.23 -30.07 7.89
N LYS A 384 31.51 -30.34 8.99
CA LYS A 384 30.14 -30.89 8.88
C LYS A 384 29.19 -29.71 8.88
N SER A 385 28.63 -29.43 7.70
CA SER A 385 27.54 -28.50 7.41
C SER A 385 26.61 -28.32 8.62
N ARG A 386 26.81 -27.24 9.39
CA ARG A 386 25.76 -26.74 10.27
C ARG A 386 24.65 -26.24 9.35
N GLN A 387 23.49 -26.88 9.40
CA GLN A 387 22.33 -26.46 8.61
C GLN A 387 21.98 -25.02 8.98
N THR A 388 21.96 -24.12 8.00
CA THR A 388 21.71 -22.68 8.17
C THR A 388 20.36 -22.38 8.83
N TYR A 389 19.40 -23.31 8.71
CA TYR A 389 18.07 -23.23 9.30
C TYR A 389 17.84 -24.44 10.21
N SER A 390 17.16 -24.23 11.34
CA SER A 390 16.88 -25.26 12.36
C SER A 390 15.80 -26.27 11.93
N ILE A 391 14.87 -25.87 11.06
CA ILE A 391 13.74 -26.69 10.59
C ILE A 391 13.97 -27.14 9.15
N PRO A 392 13.61 -28.37 8.77
CA PRO A 392 13.56 -28.78 7.36
C PRO A 392 12.60 -27.90 6.53
N ILE A 393 12.90 -27.77 5.23
CA ILE A 393 12.18 -26.87 4.32
C ILE A 393 10.66 -27.12 4.33
N LEU A 394 10.20 -28.37 4.38
CA LEU A 394 8.77 -28.68 4.43
C LEU A 394 8.09 -28.14 5.70
N GLY A 395 8.75 -28.28 6.86
CA GLY A 395 8.26 -27.72 8.12
C GLY A 395 8.19 -26.20 8.07
N GLN A 396 9.19 -25.55 7.45
CA GLN A 396 9.17 -24.10 7.23
C GLN A 396 8.00 -23.68 6.32
N ILE A 397 7.73 -24.42 5.24
CA ILE A 397 6.61 -24.15 4.33
C ILE A 397 5.28 -24.23 5.08
N LEU A 398 5.07 -25.29 5.85
CA LEU A 398 3.84 -25.48 6.62
C LEU A 398 3.66 -24.40 7.70
N LEU A 399 4.73 -24.02 8.41
CA LEU A 399 4.69 -22.96 9.41
C LEU A 399 4.34 -21.60 8.76
N CYS A 400 4.95 -21.29 7.61
CA CYS A 400 4.63 -20.08 6.84
C CYS A 400 3.19 -20.11 6.31
N ALA A 401 2.71 -21.26 5.81
CA ALA A 401 1.34 -21.42 5.33
C ALA A 401 0.31 -21.23 6.45
N TYR A 402 0.55 -21.82 7.62
CA TYR A 402 -0.31 -21.66 8.79
C TYR A 402 -0.39 -20.19 9.22
N ARG A 403 0.75 -19.50 9.31
CA ARG A 403 0.77 -18.06 9.61
C ARG A 403 0.00 -17.25 8.56
N GLN A 404 0.21 -17.55 7.28
CA GLN A 404 -0.48 -16.84 6.19
C GLN A 404 -1.99 -17.04 6.25
N TYR A 405 -2.44 -18.27 6.54
CA TYR A 405 -3.85 -18.59 6.76
C TYR A 405 -4.45 -17.80 7.94
N ARG A 406 -3.72 -17.66 9.05
CA ARG A 406 -4.14 -16.83 10.19
C ARG A 406 -4.27 -15.35 9.81
N ILE A 407 -3.33 -14.80 9.04
CA ILE A 407 -3.39 -13.42 8.56
C ILE A 407 -4.67 -13.19 7.75
N PHE A 408 -5.01 -14.12 6.85
CA PHE A 408 -6.21 -14.04 6.02
C PHE A 408 -7.50 -14.07 6.85
N ILE A 409 -7.62 -14.97 7.82
CA ILE A 409 -8.80 -15.03 8.70
C ILE A 409 -8.95 -13.73 9.51
N THR A 410 -7.83 -13.20 10.01
CA THR A 410 -7.86 -12.06 10.93
C THR A 410 -8.15 -10.73 10.22
N ASP A 411 -7.75 -10.56 8.96
CA ASP A 411 -8.10 -9.38 8.13
C ASP A 411 -9.47 -9.55 7.44
N TYR A 412 -10.52 -9.68 8.26
CA TYR A 412 -11.85 -10.01 7.76
C TYR A 412 -12.49 -8.92 6.88
N ASN A 413 -12.07 -7.67 7.03
CA ASN A 413 -12.61 -6.56 6.26
C ASN A 413 -12.28 -6.68 4.76
N ALA A 414 -11.06 -7.13 4.44
CA ALA A 414 -10.62 -7.25 3.06
C ALA A 414 -11.44 -8.33 2.32
N TRP A 415 -11.56 -9.52 2.92
CA TRP A 415 -12.21 -10.63 2.24
C TRP A 415 -13.75 -10.52 2.20
N ILE A 416 -14.39 -9.86 3.18
CA ILE A 416 -15.83 -9.56 3.12
C ILE A 416 -16.14 -8.63 1.96
N VAL A 417 -15.34 -7.56 1.80
CA VAL A 417 -15.50 -6.61 0.68
C VAL A 417 -15.29 -7.34 -0.64
N GLU A 418 -14.23 -8.15 -0.74
CA GLU A 418 -13.94 -8.96 -1.91
C GLU A 418 -15.12 -9.88 -2.29
N SER A 419 -15.61 -10.65 -1.32
CA SER A 419 -16.71 -11.59 -1.50
C SER A 419 -18.01 -10.89 -1.92
N ALA A 420 -18.34 -9.78 -1.26
CA ALA A 420 -19.54 -9.00 -1.56
C ALA A 420 -19.49 -8.40 -2.98
N CYS A 421 -18.35 -7.81 -3.36
CA CYS A 421 -18.13 -7.30 -4.71
C CYS A 421 -18.28 -8.41 -5.76
N MET A 422 -17.67 -9.58 -5.54
CA MET A 422 -17.74 -10.69 -6.49
C MET A 422 -19.15 -11.25 -6.68
N VAL A 423 -19.92 -11.41 -5.60
CA VAL A 423 -21.30 -11.90 -5.69
C VAL A 423 -22.18 -10.91 -6.46
N VAL A 424 -22.07 -9.61 -6.15
CA VAL A 424 -22.82 -8.57 -6.86
C VAL A 424 -22.44 -8.56 -8.34
N GLN A 425 -21.14 -8.65 -8.64
CA GLN A 425 -20.61 -8.68 -10.00
C GLN A 425 -21.07 -9.90 -10.79
N SER A 426 -21.03 -11.08 -10.18
CA SER A 426 -21.42 -12.33 -10.83
C SER A 426 -22.90 -12.32 -11.17
N ILE A 427 -23.76 -11.80 -10.28
CA ILE A 427 -25.19 -11.59 -10.55
C ILE A 427 -25.39 -10.62 -11.73
N ILE A 428 -24.72 -9.46 -11.72
CA ILE A 428 -24.87 -8.45 -12.78
C ILE A 428 -24.47 -9.00 -14.14
N LEU A 429 -23.32 -9.67 -14.22
CA LEU A 429 -22.84 -10.24 -15.48
C LEU A 429 -23.75 -11.33 -16.03
N ALA A 430 -24.31 -12.15 -15.14
CA ALA A 430 -25.26 -13.19 -15.52
C ALA A 430 -26.54 -12.61 -16.10
N TRP A 431 -27.04 -11.52 -15.50
CA TRP A 431 -28.25 -10.82 -15.97
C TRP A 431 -28.06 -10.15 -17.33
N ILE A 432 -26.86 -9.70 -17.64
CA ILE A 432 -26.51 -9.07 -18.92
C ILE A 432 -26.24 -10.14 -20.00
N GLY A 433 -26.11 -11.42 -19.63
CA GLY A 433 -25.71 -12.50 -20.54
C GLY A 433 -24.29 -12.30 -21.07
N CYS A 434 -23.41 -11.67 -20.28
CA CYS A 434 -22.11 -11.22 -20.74
C CYS A 434 -21.05 -12.31 -20.55
N PHE A 435 -20.30 -12.60 -21.62
CA PHE A 435 -19.29 -13.66 -21.69
C PHE A 435 -18.05 -13.44 -20.79
N LEU A 436 -17.87 -12.24 -20.21
CA LEU A 436 -16.64 -11.78 -19.52
C LEU A 436 -16.35 -12.42 -18.14
N CYS A 437 -16.83 -13.63 -17.90
CA CYS A 437 -16.77 -14.37 -16.64
C CYS A 437 -15.35 -14.51 -16.09
N ASP A 438 -14.36 -14.69 -16.98
CA ASP A 438 -12.96 -14.87 -16.61
C ASP A 438 -12.14 -13.57 -16.51
N LEU A 439 -12.58 -12.51 -17.19
CA LEU A 439 -11.91 -11.21 -17.13
C LEU A 439 -11.99 -10.62 -15.72
N VAL A 440 -13.08 -10.94 -15.00
CA VAL A 440 -13.41 -10.47 -13.66
C VAL A 440 -12.45 -11.01 -12.59
N PRO A 441 -12.35 -12.34 -12.35
CA PRO A 441 -11.31 -12.89 -11.49
C PRO A 441 -9.92 -12.51 -11.97
N GLY A 442 -9.76 -12.27 -13.28
CA GLY A 442 -8.52 -11.86 -13.88
C GLY A 442 -8.02 -10.50 -13.39
N LEU A 443 -8.88 -9.48 -13.47
CA LEU A 443 -8.59 -8.12 -12.97
C LEU A 443 -8.43 -8.08 -11.46
N GLN A 444 -9.16 -8.93 -10.72
CA GLN A 444 -9.07 -9.02 -9.27
C GLN A 444 -7.77 -9.66 -8.78
N SER A 445 -7.23 -10.63 -9.53
CA SER A 445 -5.90 -11.21 -9.25
C SER A 445 -4.78 -10.18 -9.25
N MET A 446 -5.02 -9.00 -9.83
CA MET A 446 -4.08 -7.88 -9.85
C MET A 446 -3.93 -7.23 -8.46
N SER A 447 -4.84 -7.45 -7.50
CA SER A 447 -4.67 -6.96 -6.12
C SER A 447 -3.52 -7.65 -5.36
N GLU A 448 -3.20 -8.91 -5.73
CA GLU A 448 -2.10 -9.70 -5.16
C GLU A 448 -0.72 -9.07 -5.38
N PHE A 449 -0.61 -8.28 -6.45
CA PHE A 449 0.56 -7.48 -6.75
C PHE A 449 0.90 -6.51 -5.62
N GLY A 450 -0.08 -5.72 -5.14
CA GLY A 450 0.12 -4.73 -4.08
C GLY A 450 0.51 -5.39 -2.74
N ASN A 451 -0.13 -6.51 -2.42
CA ASN A 451 0.13 -7.27 -1.18
C ASN A 451 1.58 -7.80 -1.12
N THR A 452 2.13 -8.24 -2.25
CA THR A 452 3.49 -8.79 -2.33
C THR A 452 4.55 -7.73 -1.98
N PHE A 453 4.36 -6.48 -2.41
CA PHE A 453 5.27 -5.38 -2.08
C PHE A 453 5.17 -4.97 -0.61
N ALA A 454 3.95 -4.91 -0.06
CA ALA A 454 3.74 -4.55 1.35
C ALA A 454 4.43 -5.50 2.33
N GLN A 455 4.58 -6.77 1.97
CA GLN A 455 5.16 -7.81 2.84
C GLN A 455 6.69 -7.97 2.71
N ARG A 456 7.31 -7.40 1.67
CA ARG A 456 8.74 -7.58 1.36
C ARG A 456 9.68 -7.11 2.49
N PRO A 457 9.47 -5.97 3.17
CA PRO A 457 10.36 -5.55 4.26
C PRO A 457 10.41 -6.57 5.41
N LEU A 458 9.26 -7.17 5.73
CA LEU A 458 9.15 -8.19 6.78
C LEU A 458 9.79 -9.51 6.36
N LEU A 459 9.66 -9.90 5.10
CA LEU A 459 10.39 -11.05 4.54
C LEU A 459 11.91 -10.87 4.67
N LEU A 460 12.42 -9.66 4.38
CA LEU A 460 13.85 -9.36 4.51
C LEU A 460 14.31 -9.34 5.98
N LYS A 461 13.50 -8.82 6.90
CA LYS A 461 13.74 -8.91 8.36
C LYS A 461 13.88 -10.37 8.80
N HIS A 462 12.92 -11.23 8.48
CA HIS A 462 12.97 -12.65 8.87
C HIS A 462 14.08 -13.44 8.19
N LYS A 463 14.46 -13.07 6.95
CA LYS A 463 15.65 -13.62 6.28
C LYS A 463 16.91 -13.30 7.07
N ARG A 464 17.04 -12.07 7.61
CA ARG A 464 18.17 -11.66 8.47
C ARG A 464 18.20 -12.46 9.78
N TYR A 465 17.04 -12.70 10.40
CA TYR A 465 16.92 -13.53 11.62
C TYR A 465 17.00 -15.04 11.37
N ARG A 466 17.06 -15.47 10.09
CA ARG A 466 17.12 -16.88 9.67
C ARG A 466 15.97 -17.73 10.22
N PHE A 467 14.78 -17.16 10.32
CA PHE A 467 13.58 -17.92 10.70
C PHE A 467 13.18 -18.94 9.64
N TYR A 468 13.31 -18.58 8.36
CA TYR A 468 12.98 -19.46 7.24
C TYR A 468 13.67 -19.01 5.95
N HIS A 469 13.81 -19.93 5.01
CA HIS A 469 14.29 -19.61 3.68
C HIS A 469 13.21 -18.84 2.89
N PRO A 470 13.54 -17.80 2.10
CA PRO A 470 12.55 -17.03 1.33
C PRO A 470 11.65 -17.88 0.41
N MET A 471 12.15 -19.00 -0.12
CA MET A 471 11.31 -19.92 -0.90
C MET A 471 10.21 -20.59 -0.06
N SER A 472 10.49 -20.90 1.22
CA SER A 472 9.51 -21.49 2.13
C SER A 472 8.32 -20.56 2.35
N TYR A 473 8.57 -19.25 2.39
CA TYR A 473 7.53 -18.23 2.43
C TYR A 473 6.69 -18.22 1.14
N GLY A 474 7.34 -18.18 -0.03
CA GLY A 474 6.63 -18.19 -1.32
C GLY A 474 5.72 -19.41 -1.48
N TYR A 475 6.22 -20.61 -1.20
CA TYR A 475 5.39 -21.83 -1.24
C TYR A 475 4.31 -21.85 -0.15
N GLY A 476 4.59 -21.31 1.04
CA GLY A 476 3.60 -21.18 2.11
C GLY A 476 2.42 -20.30 1.69
N GLN A 477 2.68 -19.20 0.99
CA GLN A 477 1.64 -18.33 0.41
C GLN A 477 0.83 -19.05 -0.68
N ILE A 478 1.49 -19.80 -1.57
CA ILE A 478 0.81 -20.57 -2.61
C ILE A 478 -0.13 -21.61 -1.98
N LEU A 479 0.32 -22.29 -0.91
CA LEU A 479 -0.48 -23.29 -0.22
C LEU A 479 -1.72 -22.68 0.45
N SER A 480 -1.58 -21.51 1.09
CA SER A 480 -2.73 -20.80 1.67
C SER A 480 -3.70 -20.29 0.62
N ASP A 481 -3.21 -19.86 -0.54
CA ASP A 481 -4.05 -19.37 -1.65
C ASP A 481 -4.97 -20.46 -2.22
N ILE A 482 -4.47 -21.70 -2.30
CA ILE A 482 -5.23 -22.84 -2.86
C ILE A 482 -6.56 -23.00 -2.13
N VAL A 483 -6.55 -22.92 -0.80
CA VAL A 483 -7.77 -23.06 0.02
C VAL A 483 -8.69 -21.85 -0.19
N TRP A 484 -8.14 -20.64 -0.17
CA TRP A 484 -8.93 -19.41 -0.24
C TRP A 484 -9.58 -19.19 -1.62
N LYS A 485 -8.86 -19.50 -2.71
CA LYS A 485 -9.34 -19.30 -4.07
C LYS A 485 -10.53 -20.18 -4.45
N VAL A 486 -10.71 -21.33 -3.80
CA VAL A 486 -11.90 -22.15 -3.99
C VAL A 486 -13.16 -21.39 -3.53
N VAL A 487 -13.08 -20.70 -2.39
CA VAL A 487 -14.19 -19.89 -1.84
C VAL A 487 -14.51 -18.72 -2.78
N VAL A 488 -13.47 -18.04 -3.27
CA VAL A 488 -13.57 -16.93 -4.22
C VAL A 488 -14.33 -17.33 -5.50
N ILE A 489 -14.10 -18.53 -6.01
CA ILE A 489 -14.72 -18.98 -7.27
C ILE A 489 -16.12 -19.55 -7.04
N ALA A 490 -16.42 -20.03 -5.83
CA ALA A 490 -17.78 -20.39 -5.43
C ALA A 490 -18.76 -19.20 -5.60
N TYR A 491 -18.29 -17.96 -5.52
CA TYR A 491 -19.11 -16.78 -5.78
C TYR A 491 -19.54 -16.60 -7.25
N ASN A 492 -18.99 -17.38 -8.19
CA ASN A 492 -19.44 -17.43 -9.58
C ASN A 492 -20.56 -18.45 -9.82
N ILE A 493 -21.00 -19.20 -8.79
CA ILE A 493 -22.10 -20.16 -8.91
C ILE A 493 -23.41 -19.48 -9.37
N PRO A 494 -23.86 -18.34 -8.80
CA PRO A 494 -25.05 -17.65 -9.27
C PRO A 494 -24.96 -17.31 -10.75
N MET A 495 -23.78 -16.93 -11.22
CA MET A 495 -23.57 -16.59 -12.61
C MET A 495 -23.81 -17.78 -13.54
N TYR A 496 -23.29 -18.96 -13.20
CA TYR A 496 -23.47 -20.15 -14.03
C TYR A 496 -24.95 -20.48 -14.28
N PHE A 497 -25.76 -20.45 -13.22
CA PHE A 497 -27.17 -20.80 -13.29
C PHE A 497 -28.05 -19.69 -13.86
N LEU A 498 -27.75 -18.41 -13.55
CA LEU A 498 -28.50 -17.26 -14.04
C LEU A 498 -28.21 -16.96 -15.52
N ALA A 499 -26.99 -17.21 -16.00
CA ALA A 499 -26.64 -17.07 -17.41
C ALA A 499 -27.24 -18.18 -18.29
N GLY A 500 -27.90 -19.18 -17.71
CA GLY A 500 -28.53 -20.26 -18.47
C GLY A 500 -27.55 -21.24 -19.12
N LEU A 501 -26.34 -21.38 -18.57
CA LEU A 501 -25.35 -22.34 -19.05
C LEU A 501 -25.83 -23.80 -18.89
N HIS A 502 -25.19 -24.72 -19.63
CA HIS A 502 -25.57 -26.14 -19.64
C HIS A 502 -25.69 -26.71 -18.22
N ARG A 503 -26.89 -27.12 -17.81
CA ARG A 503 -27.16 -27.56 -16.43
C ARG A 503 -26.67 -28.98 -16.11
N THR A 504 -25.85 -29.59 -16.96
CA THR A 504 -25.31 -30.93 -16.73
C THR A 504 -24.09 -30.86 -15.81
N ALA A 505 -23.95 -31.86 -14.92
CA ALA A 505 -22.95 -31.84 -13.86
C ALA A 505 -21.50 -31.78 -14.41
N ASP A 506 -21.24 -32.48 -15.52
CA ASP A 506 -19.94 -32.50 -16.20
C ASP A 506 -19.51 -31.10 -16.69
N HIS A 507 -20.43 -30.34 -17.29
CA HIS A 507 -20.17 -28.99 -17.78
C HIS A 507 -20.00 -27.99 -16.62
N PHE A 508 -20.71 -28.19 -15.52
CA PHE A 508 -20.61 -27.36 -14.32
C PHE A 508 -19.25 -27.53 -13.62
N PHE A 509 -18.84 -28.77 -13.33
CA PHE A 509 -17.57 -29.02 -12.66
C PHE A 509 -16.38 -28.68 -13.55
N PHE A 510 -16.49 -28.89 -14.88
CA PHE A 510 -15.47 -28.47 -15.82
C PHE A 510 -15.32 -26.94 -15.86
N PHE A 511 -16.43 -26.19 -15.92
CA PHE A 511 -16.42 -24.73 -15.84
C PHE A 511 -15.70 -24.26 -14.57
N PHE A 512 -16.05 -24.82 -13.42
CA PHE A 512 -15.48 -24.44 -12.12
C PHE A 512 -13.98 -24.75 -12.03
N LEU A 513 -13.57 -25.93 -12.51
CA LEU A 513 -12.16 -26.34 -12.54
C LEU A 513 -11.32 -25.41 -13.41
N VAL A 514 -11.82 -25.06 -14.61
CA VAL A 514 -11.11 -24.18 -15.54
C VAL A 514 -11.05 -22.76 -14.99
N ALA A 515 -12.12 -22.25 -14.39
CA ALA A 515 -12.12 -20.95 -13.70
C ALA A 515 -11.09 -20.94 -12.56
N TYR A 516 -11.02 -22.03 -11.79
CA TYR A 516 -10.05 -22.21 -10.70
C TYR A 516 -8.60 -22.21 -11.13
N ILE A 517 -8.25 -23.02 -12.13
CA ILE A 517 -6.88 -23.07 -12.64
C ILE A 517 -6.49 -21.72 -13.27
N SER A 518 -7.41 -21.08 -13.98
CA SER A 518 -7.17 -19.79 -14.62
C SER A 518 -6.90 -18.68 -13.60
N HIS A 519 -7.71 -18.61 -12.54
CA HIS A 519 -7.53 -17.63 -11.48
C HIS A 519 -6.24 -17.86 -10.68
N LEU A 520 -5.93 -19.12 -10.36
CA LEU A 520 -4.67 -19.49 -9.71
C LEU A 520 -3.46 -19.08 -10.56
N SER A 521 -3.49 -19.40 -11.86
CA SER A 521 -2.41 -19.09 -12.82
C SER A 521 -2.16 -17.59 -12.93
N LEU A 522 -3.21 -16.79 -13.09
CA LEU A 522 -3.06 -15.34 -13.24
C LEU A 522 -2.57 -14.66 -11.95
N SER A 523 -3.01 -15.14 -10.79
CA SER A 523 -2.49 -14.66 -9.50
C SER A 523 -1.00 -14.96 -9.34
N MET A 524 -0.53 -16.16 -9.73
CA MET A 524 0.90 -16.49 -9.71
C MET A 524 1.70 -15.63 -10.69
N PHE A 525 1.12 -15.33 -11.85
CA PHE A 525 1.72 -14.45 -12.84
C PHE A 525 1.94 -13.02 -12.31
N PHE A 526 0.94 -12.43 -11.65
CA PHE A 526 1.10 -11.09 -11.05
C PHE A 526 2.10 -11.07 -9.89
N ARG A 527 2.13 -12.11 -9.06
CA ARG A 527 3.16 -12.27 -8.01
C ARG A 527 4.57 -12.40 -8.60
N PHE A 528 4.72 -13.14 -9.70
CA PHE A 528 5.99 -13.28 -10.41
C PHE A 528 6.52 -11.92 -10.90
N ILE A 529 5.66 -11.10 -11.52
CA ILE A 529 6.04 -9.75 -11.96
C ILE A 529 6.42 -8.87 -10.76
N ALA A 530 5.69 -8.96 -9.65
CA ALA A 530 6.00 -8.22 -8.43
C ALA A 530 7.38 -8.60 -7.84
N VAL A 531 7.74 -9.89 -7.82
CA VAL A 531 9.04 -10.37 -7.31
C VAL A 531 10.21 -9.94 -8.21
N LEU A 532 10.03 -9.97 -9.54
CA LEU A 532 11.07 -9.53 -10.48
C LEU A 532 11.33 -8.03 -10.41
N SER A 533 10.39 -7.26 -9.89
CA SER A 533 10.46 -5.81 -9.88
C SER A 533 10.94 -5.27 -8.53
N PRO A 534 11.84 -4.27 -8.52
CA PRO A 534 12.34 -3.71 -7.26
C PRO A 534 11.32 -2.80 -6.58
N THR A 535 10.47 -2.11 -7.36
CA THR A 535 9.49 -1.13 -6.90
C THR A 535 8.14 -1.34 -7.58
N VAL A 536 7.06 -0.90 -6.93
CA VAL A 536 5.68 -1.01 -7.44
C VAL A 536 5.53 -0.29 -8.77
N GLU A 537 6.21 0.85 -8.92
CA GLU A 537 6.15 1.72 -10.10
C GLU A 537 6.74 1.05 -11.33
N ARG A 538 7.94 0.46 -11.20
CA ARG A 538 8.58 -0.26 -12.32
C ARG A 538 7.80 -1.51 -12.71
N ALA A 539 7.11 -2.11 -11.75
CA ALA A 539 6.32 -3.31 -11.93
C ALA A 539 4.97 -3.04 -12.63
N GLY A 540 4.44 -1.81 -12.55
CA GLY A 540 3.19 -1.43 -13.22
C GLY A 540 3.25 -1.53 -14.74
N LEU A 541 4.41 -1.25 -15.35
CA LEU A 541 4.62 -1.34 -16.80
C LEU A 541 4.41 -2.75 -17.36
N PRO A 542 5.12 -3.80 -16.89
CA PRO A 542 4.89 -5.14 -17.37
C PRO A 542 3.47 -5.60 -17.05
N VAL A 543 2.92 -5.29 -15.86
CA VAL A 543 1.53 -5.64 -15.51
C VAL A 543 0.52 -5.08 -16.52
N GLY A 544 0.60 -3.79 -16.86
CA GLY A 544 -0.34 -3.15 -17.79
C GLY A 544 -0.20 -3.65 -19.22
N VAL A 545 1.04 -3.83 -19.71
CA VAL A 545 1.30 -4.36 -21.06
C VAL A 545 0.84 -5.80 -21.18
N PHE A 546 1.22 -6.67 -20.23
CA PHE A 546 0.83 -8.07 -20.27
C PHE A 546 -0.66 -8.26 -20.12
N LEU A 547 -1.34 -7.57 -19.19
CA LEU A 547 -2.79 -7.66 -19.04
C LEU A 547 -3.50 -7.34 -20.36
N THR A 548 -3.06 -6.32 -21.06
CA THR A 548 -3.65 -5.89 -22.34
C THR A 548 -3.42 -6.91 -23.44
N THR A 549 -2.18 -7.41 -23.56
CA THR A 549 -1.87 -8.51 -24.48
C THR A 549 -2.74 -9.74 -24.18
N LEU A 550 -2.86 -10.12 -22.90
CA LEU A 550 -3.65 -11.27 -22.47
C LEU A 550 -5.12 -11.11 -22.88
N VAL A 551 -5.73 -9.94 -22.70
CA VAL A 551 -7.13 -9.70 -23.06
C VAL A 551 -7.35 -9.69 -24.58
N ILE A 552 -6.45 -9.06 -25.34
CA ILE A 552 -6.54 -8.96 -26.81
C ILE A 552 -6.47 -10.34 -27.48
N TYR A 553 -5.52 -11.18 -27.05
CA TYR A 553 -5.24 -12.47 -27.70
C TYR A 553 -6.06 -13.65 -27.14
N THR A 554 -7.10 -13.36 -26.33
CA THR A 554 -8.10 -14.36 -25.87
C THR A 554 -8.86 -15.04 -27.01
N GLY A 555 -8.97 -14.40 -28.18
CA GLY A 555 -9.69 -14.90 -29.35
C GLY A 555 -11.11 -14.36 -29.51
N TRP A 556 -11.59 -13.52 -28.58
CA TRP A 556 -12.89 -12.86 -28.68
C TRP A 556 -12.86 -11.57 -29.49
N TYR A 557 -11.93 -10.67 -29.11
CA TYR A 557 -11.80 -9.36 -29.71
C TYR A 557 -11.25 -9.44 -31.14
N ILE A 558 -10.34 -10.40 -31.36
CA ILE A 558 -9.76 -10.68 -32.66
C ILE A 558 -9.90 -12.19 -32.90
N PRO A 559 -10.67 -12.62 -33.90
CA PRO A 559 -10.73 -14.02 -34.30
C PRO A 559 -9.34 -14.49 -34.76
N PRO A 560 -8.94 -15.75 -34.48
CA PRO A 560 -7.64 -16.29 -34.88
C PRO A 560 -7.20 -16.02 -36.34
N PRO A 561 -8.06 -16.14 -37.37
CA PRO A 561 -7.63 -15.91 -38.76
C PRO A 561 -7.34 -14.43 -39.09
N GLN A 562 -7.68 -13.49 -38.20
CA GLN A 562 -7.47 -12.05 -38.39
C GLN A 562 -6.28 -11.52 -37.60
N MET A 563 -5.61 -12.37 -36.82
CA MET A 563 -4.43 -11.98 -36.04
C MET A 563 -3.22 -11.80 -36.96
N GLN A 564 -2.35 -10.85 -36.61
CA GLN A 564 -1.06 -10.71 -37.30
C GLN A 564 -0.19 -11.94 -37.01
N VAL A 565 0.33 -12.58 -38.07
CA VAL A 565 1.06 -13.87 -38.00
C VAL A 565 2.24 -13.82 -37.02
N TRP A 566 2.97 -12.69 -36.97
CA TRP A 566 4.12 -12.51 -36.07
C TRP A 566 3.74 -12.24 -34.60
N LEU A 567 2.47 -11.93 -34.29
CA LEU A 567 1.94 -11.81 -32.93
C LEU A 567 1.05 -13.01 -32.53
N GLU A 568 0.75 -13.91 -33.46
CA GLU A 568 -0.13 -15.07 -33.22
C GLU A 568 0.40 -15.99 -32.11
N TRP A 569 1.72 -16.02 -31.89
CA TRP A 569 2.34 -16.86 -30.87
C TRP A 569 1.90 -16.48 -29.43
N PHE A 570 1.46 -15.24 -29.19
CA PHE A 570 0.91 -14.81 -27.90
C PHE A 570 -0.32 -15.63 -27.49
N ARG A 571 -1.10 -16.12 -28.47
CA ARG A 571 -2.26 -17.00 -28.23
C ARG A 571 -1.91 -18.28 -27.48
N TRP A 572 -0.69 -18.79 -27.66
CA TRP A 572 -0.25 -20.06 -27.06
C TRP A 572 0.27 -19.91 -25.62
N ASN A 573 0.56 -18.68 -25.20
CA ASN A 573 1.02 -18.37 -23.84
C ASN A 573 -0.14 -18.21 -22.83
N TYR A 574 -1.38 -18.46 -23.24
CA TYR A 574 -2.58 -18.13 -22.47
C TYR A 574 -3.32 -19.36 -21.93
N CYS A 575 -3.42 -19.48 -20.60
CA CYS A 575 -4.18 -20.55 -19.93
C CYS A 575 -5.71 -20.44 -20.12
N LEU A 576 -6.21 -19.22 -20.34
CA LEU A 576 -7.64 -18.87 -20.39
C LEU A 576 -8.32 -19.16 -21.74
N ARG A 577 -7.55 -19.59 -22.76
CA ARG A 577 -8.07 -19.99 -24.09
C ARG A 577 -9.08 -21.14 -24.02
N MET A 578 -8.91 -22.07 -23.08
CA MET A 578 -9.74 -23.29 -23.00
C MET A 578 -11.19 -23.01 -22.57
N HIS A 579 -11.42 -21.89 -21.87
CA HIS A 579 -12.74 -21.51 -21.38
C HIS A 579 -13.56 -20.75 -22.43
N PHE A 580 -12.88 -19.91 -23.22
CA PHE A 580 -13.52 -18.90 -24.07
C PHE A 580 -14.24 -19.47 -25.31
N ILE A 581 -13.83 -20.63 -25.83
CA ILE A 581 -14.35 -21.13 -27.11
C ILE A 581 -15.76 -21.78 -26.98
N ARG A 582 -16.24 -22.04 -25.76
CA ARG A 582 -17.45 -22.89 -25.55
C ARG A 582 -18.71 -22.21 -25.02
N LEU A 583 -18.64 -20.98 -24.52
CA LEU A 583 -19.79 -20.33 -23.83
C LEU A 583 -20.68 -19.42 -24.74
N SER A 584 -20.42 -19.27 -26.05
CA SER A 584 -20.90 -18.09 -26.82
C SER A 584 -22.28 -18.22 -27.51
N SER A 585 -23.30 -18.80 -26.87
CA SER A 585 -24.65 -18.88 -27.48
C SER A 585 -25.82 -18.54 -26.53
N SER A 586 -26.59 -17.49 -26.91
CA SER A 586 -28.03 -17.19 -26.59
C SER A 586 -28.39 -16.12 -25.52
N TRP A 587 -29.50 -15.36 -25.77
CA TRP A 587 -29.91 -14.02 -25.25
C TRP A 587 -31.01 -14.03 -24.11
N PRO A 588 -31.83 -12.96 -23.84
CA PRO A 588 -31.82 -11.95 -22.74
C PRO A 588 -33.07 -11.98 -21.78
N ASN A 589 -33.24 -11.06 -20.78
CA ASN A 589 -34.56 -10.67 -20.16
C ASN A 589 -34.55 -9.45 -19.18
N LEU A 590 -35.73 -8.89 -18.86
CA LEU A 590 -36.06 -7.63 -18.11
C LEU A 590 -37.06 -7.80 -16.91
N CYS A 591 -37.06 -6.91 -15.87
CA CYS A 591 -37.94 -6.89 -14.65
C CYS A 591 -38.26 -5.45 -14.07
N THR A 592 -39.24 -5.28 -13.12
CA THR A 592 -39.48 -4.10 -12.20
C THR A 592 -40.24 -4.41 -10.85
N ILE A 593 -40.07 -3.63 -9.73
CA ILE A 593 -40.92 -3.54 -8.46
C ILE A 593 -40.83 -2.14 -7.71
N HIS A 594 -41.83 -1.83 -6.82
CA HIS A 594 -42.28 -0.60 -6.07
C HIS A 594 -41.79 -0.33 -4.59
N GLN A 595 -41.44 0.95 -4.28
CA GLN A 595 -41.34 1.84 -3.04
C GLN A 595 -41.49 1.43 -1.52
N PRO A 596 -40.85 2.21 -0.57
CA PRO A 596 -41.20 2.39 0.87
C PRO A 596 -41.16 3.88 1.41
N ALA A 597 -41.03 4.18 2.72
CA ALA A 597 -42.06 4.66 3.69
C ALA A 597 -41.63 5.99 4.41
N ALA A 598 -42.51 6.68 5.16
CA ALA A 598 -42.47 8.16 5.33
C ALA A 598 -41.94 8.82 6.62
N ALA A 599 -41.24 8.11 7.50
CA ALA A 599 -40.57 8.75 8.64
C ALA A 599 -39.49 9.79 8.23
N VAL A 600 -39.17 9.87 6.93
CA VAL A 600 -38.13 10.73 6.37
C VAL A 600 -38.61 12.18 6.18
N ILE A 601 -39.92 12.44 6.07
CA ILE A 601 -40.43 13.78 5.69
C ILE A 601 -40.34 14.80 6.84
N GLU A 602 -40.48 14.38 8.09
CA GLU A 602 -40.49 15.30 9.24
C GLU A 602 -39.12 15.88 9.63
N VAL A 603 -38.04 15.36 9.05
CA VAL A 603 -36.67 15.88 9.31
C VAL A 603 -36.38 17.14 8.49
N PHE A 604 -37.21 17.45 7.50
CA PHE A 604 -36.97 18.57 6.61
C PHE A 604 -37.70 19.83 7.08
N ASP A 605 -36.96 20.94 7.09
CA ASP A 605 -37.48 22.24 7.51
C ASP A 605 -38.30 22.95 6.41
N ASN A 606 -38.03 22.64 5.14
CA ASN A 606 -38.74 23.18 3.96
C ASN A 606 -39.04 22.08 2.94
N LEU A 607 -40.24 22.12 2.34
CA LEU A 607 -40.76 21.11 1.41
C LEU A 607 -41.05 21.78 0.09
N ILE A 608 -40.57 21.16 -0.99
CA ILE A 608 -40.99 21.48 -2.35
C ILE A 608 -41.76 20.27 -2.87
N LEU A 609 -43.06 20.46 -3.11
CA LEU A 609 -43.96 19.43 -3.61
C LEU A 609 -44.32 19.73 -5.05
N LEU A 610 -44.30 18.69 -5.90
CA LEU A 610 -44.53 18.80 -7.33
C LEU A 610 -45.70 17.90 -7.75
N ALA A 611 -46.59 18.43 -8.58
CA ALA A 611 -47.60 17.63 -9.26
C ALA A 611 -47.05 16.96 -10.52
N LYS A 612 -47.78 15.96 -11.02
CA LYS A 612 -47.49 15.29 -12.28
C LYS A 612 -47.36 16.35 -13.39
N GLY A 613 -46.22 16.36 -14.08
CA GLY A 613 -45.84 17.43 -15.01
C GLY A 613 -44.83 18.45 -14.45
N GLY A 614 -44.23 18.21 -13.28
CA GLY A 614 -43.09 18.98 -12.76
C GLY A 614 -43.43 20.40 -12.33
N ARG A 615 -44.71 20.71 -12.12
CA ARG A 615 -45.16 22.03 -11.67
C ARG A 615 -45.15 22.08 -10.15
N VAL A 616 -44.53 23.12 -9.60
CA VAL A 616 -44.46 23.36 -8.16
C VAL A 616 -45.87 23.63 -7.64
N THR A 617 -46.31 22.80 -6.70
CA THR A 617 -47.60 22.96 -6.02
C THR A 617 -47.45 23.54 -4.62
N TYR A 618 -46.26 23.40 -4.03
CA TYR A 618 -45.91 24.03 -2.76
C TYR A 618 -44.40 24.18 -2.63
N GLN A 619 -43.95 25.31 -2.10
CA GLN A 619 -42.56 25.55 -1.71
C GLN A 619 -42.53 26.46 -0.48
N GLY A 620 -42.25 25.86 0.68
CA GLY A 620 -42.26 26.59 1.95
C GLY A 620 -41.92 25.71 3.14
N PRO A 621 -41.88 26.29 4.35
CA PRO A 621 -41.54 25.55 5.56
C PRO A 621 -42.66 24.57 5.92
N LEU A 622 -42.29 23.35 6.31
CA LEU A 622 -43.29 22.35 6.71
C LEU A 622 -44.02 22.80 7.98
N GLY A 623 -43.34 23.54 8.85
CA GLY A 623 -43.81 23.88 10.20
C GLY A 623 -43.70 22.70 11.14
N GLU A 624 -43.81 22.96 12.43
CA GLU A 624 -43.76 21.91 13.46
C GLU A 624 -44.89 20.90 13.20
N HIS A 625 -44.55 19.61 13.11
CA HIS A 625 -45.43 18.52 12.68
C HIS A 625 -46.07 18.67 11.29
N SER A 626 -45.36 19.28 10.33
CA SER A 626 -45.89 19.54 8.97
C SER A 626 -47.19 20.39 8.94
N SER A 627 -47.49 21.08 10.04
CA SER A 627 -48.75 21.80 10.22
C SER A 627 -48.94 22.95 9.21
N THR A 628 -47.87 23.61 8.78
CA THR A 628 -47.93 24.74 7.84
C THR A 628 -48.31 24.26 6.44
N VAL A 629 -47.72 23.15 5.98
CA VAL A 629 -48.04 22.62 4.65
C VAL A 629 -49.39 21.91 4.63
N LEU A 630 -49.74 21.18 5.71
CA LEU A 630 -51.05 20.55 5.85
C LEU A 630 -52.18 21.59 5.92
N LYS A 631 -51.94 22.73 6.58
CA LYS A 631 -52.90 23.84 6.65
C LYS A 631 -53.06 24.56 5.31
N TYR A 632 -52.04 24.59 4.47
CA TYR A 632 -52.12 25.13 3.10
C TYR A 632 -53.01 24.25 2.20
N PHE A 633 -52.80 22.93 2.20
CA PHE A 633 -53.62 22.01 1.40
C PHE A 633 -55.04 21.80 1.98
N GLY A 634 -55.19 21.82 3.31
CA GLY A 634 -56.48 21.71 4.02
C GLY A 634 -57.42 22.91 3.87
N GLN A 635 -56.95 24.01 3.27
CA GLN A 635 -57.80 25.15 2.88
C GLN A 635 -58.54 24.91 1.56
N HIS A 636 -58.10 23.94 0.76
CA HIS A 636 -58.61 23.68 -0.58
C HIS A 636 -59.12 22.25 -0.79
N VAL A 637 -58.77 21.30 0.10
CA VAL A 637 -59.25 19.90 0.15
C VAL A 637 -59.48 19.48 1.60
N GLU A 638 -60.20 18.37 1.82
CA GLU A 638 -60.50 17.77 3.13
C GLU A 638 -59.24 17.65 4.00
N ALA A 639 -59.36 18.03 5.28
CA ALA A 639 -58.22 18.11 6.18
C ALA A 639 -57.64 16.72 6.51
N CYS A 640 -56.32 16.63 6.62
CA CYS A 640 -55.62 15.38 6.93
C CYS A 640 -56.00 14.87 8.34
N ASP A 641 -56.32 13.58 8.45
CA ASP A 641 -56.55 12.90 9.73
C ASP A 641 -55.23 12.87 10.55
N PRO A 642 -55.23 13.29 11.82
CA PRO A 642 -54.04 13.34 12.67
C PRO A 642 -53.31 11.99 12.87
N LYS A 643 -53.89 10.84 12.49
CA LYS A 643 -53.21 9.53 12.53
C LYS A 643 -52.58 9.07 11.19
N ARG A 644 -52.82 9.79 10.09
CA ARG A 644 -52.37 9.35 8.75
C ARG A 644 -50.98 9.89 8.41
N ASN A 645 -50.22 9.09 7.67
CA ASN A 645 -48.89 9.46 7.18
C ASN A 645 -48.96 10.68 6.23
N PRO A 646 -48.29 11.80 6.58
CA PRO A 646 -48.32 13.02 5.78
C PRO A 646 -47.79 12.83 4.35
N GLY A 647 -46.76 12.00 4.14
CA GLY A 647 -46.17 11.78 2.81
C GLY A 647 -47.09 11.03 1.85
N GLU A 648 -47.79 10.04 2.36
CA GLU A 648 -48.77 9.26 1.59
C GLU A 648 -50.03 10.08 1.30
N TYR A 649 -50.45 10.91 2.26
CA TYR A 649 -51.52 11.90 2.07
C TYR A 649 -51.16 12.95 1.02
N LEU A 650 -49.94 13.51 1.06
CA LEU A 650 -49.48 14.49 0.06
C LEU A 650 -49.39 13.88 -1.35
N LEU A 651 -49.01 12.60 -1.46
CA LEU A 651 -49.01 11.87 -2.73
C LEU A 651 -50.44 11.59 -3.21
N ASP A 652 -51.38 11.21 -2.35
CA ASP A 652 -52.79 11.04 -2.72
C ASP A 652 -53.45 12.35 -3.18
N VAL A 653 -53.23 13.46 -2.46
CA VAL A 653 -53.81 14.80 -2.76
C VAL A 653 -53.30 15.36 -4.09
N VAL A 654 -52.07 14.99 -4.46
CA VAL A 654 -51.43 15.38 -5.73
C VAL A 654 -51.68 14.33 -6.85
N GLY A 655 -52.41 13.25 -6.54
CA GLY A 655 -52.88 12.25 -7.51
C GLY A 655 -51.88 11.14 -7.83
N ALA A 656 -50.94 10.86 -6.94
CA ALA A 656 -49.84 9.91 -7.09
C ALA A 656 -49.90 8.70 -6.15
N GLY A 657 -50.88 8.60 -5.25
CA GLY A 657 -51.10 7.40 -4.42
C GLY A 657 -52.24 6.50 -4.92
N SER A 658 -52.51 5.40 -4.21
CA SER A 658 -53.28 4.25 -4.70
C SER A 658 -54.81 4.43 -4.70
N ARG A 659 -55.34 5.59 -4.27
CA ARG A 659 -56.75 5.97 -4.43
C ARG A 659 -56.88 7.19 -5.34
N SER A 660 -57.30 6.98 -6.59
CA SER A 660 -57.50 8.03 -7.58
C SER A 660 -58.88 8.69 -7.46
N ASN A 661 -58.93 9.93 -6.97
CA ASN A 661 -59.93 10.92 -7.36
C ASN A 661 -59.42 12.32 -6.99
N VAL A 662 -58.69 12.97 -7.90
CA VAL A 662 -58.24 14.36 -7.75
C VAL A 662 -58.75 15.17 -8.95
N THR A 663 -59.55 16.21 -8.69
CA THR A 663 -60.18 17.07 -9.70
C THR A 663 -59.62 18.51 -9.76
N ALA A 664 -58.62 18.87 -8.94
CA ALA A 664 -58.09 20.25 -8.83
C ALA A 664 -56.72 20.47 -9.52
N ASN A 665 -56.51 21.63 -10.15
CA ASN A 665 -55.26 22.02 -10.85
C ASN A 665 -54.34 22.88 -9.96
N TRP A 666 -53.52 22.21 -9.16
CA TRP A 666 -52.70 22.81 -8.10
C TRP A 666 -51.63 23.82 -8.55
N ALA A 667 -51.15 23.72 -9.78
CA ALA A 667 -50.07 24.58 -10.27
C ALA A 667 -50.50 26.05 -10.48
N GLN A 668 -51.73 26.27 -10.94
CA GLN A 668 -52.28 27.63 -11.07
C GLN A 668 -52.52 28.25 -9.69
N ILE A 669 -53.01 27.44 -8.74
CA ILE A 669 -53.29 27.86 -7.37
C ILE A 669 -52.00 28.33 -6.67
N TRP A 670 -50.89 27.61 -6.83
CA TRP A 670 -49.60 28.00 -6.27
C TRP A 670 -49.07 29.33 -6.86
N SER A 671 -49.15 29.51 -8.18
CA SER A 671 -48.65 30.73 -8.86
C SER A 671 -49.41 32.01 -8.49
N GLY A 672 -50.67 31.89 -8.10
CA GLY A 672 -51.50 33.01 -7.63
C GLY A 672 -51.38 33.33 -6.14
N SER A 673 -50.64 32.50 -5.38
CA SER A 673 -50.60 32.55 -3.92
C SER A 673 -49.84 33.76 -3.37
N ARG A 674 -50.20 34.19 -2.15
CA ARG A 674 -49.56 35.31 -1.45
C ARG A 674 -48.15 34.94 -1.01
N GLU A 675 -47.96 33.68 -0.66
CA GLU A 675 -46.74 33.05 -0.17
C GLU A 675 -45.64 33.12 -1.23
N CYS A 676 -45.97 32.80 -2.49
CA CYS A 676 -45.03 32.88 -3.62
C CYS A 676 -44.51 34.31 -3.84
N ARG A 677 -45.36 35.34 -3.69
CA ARG A 677 -44.96 36.75 -3.88
C ARG A 677 -44.07 37.29 -2.75
N VAL A 678 -44.31 36.86 -1.51
CA VAL A 678 -43.50 37.27 -0.35
C VAL A 678 -42.08 36.70 -0.44
N GLN A 679 -41.94 35.50 -0.99
CA GLN A 679 -40.65 34.83 -1.14
C GLN A 679 -39.80 35.46 -2.25
N ASP A 680 -40.41 35.82 -3.37
CA ASP A 680 -39.77 36.56 -4.47
C ASP A 680 -39.32 37.97 -4.08
N ALA A 681 -40.00 38.60 -3.11
CA ALA A 681 -39.60 39.89 -2.57
C ALA A 681 -38.37 39.78 -1.65
N LYS A 682 -38.34 38.81 -0.73
CA LYS A 682 -37.18 38.57 0.16
C LYS A 682 -35.88 38.27 -0.59
N LEU A 683 -35.97 37.62 -1.75
CA LEU A 683 -34.82 37.30 -2.61
C LEU A 683 -34.25 38.53 -3.33
N ARG A 684 -35.05 39.57 -3.58
CA ARG A 684 -34.60 40.81 -4.22
C ARG A 684 -33.93 41.75 -3.23
N ASP A 685 -34.43 41.81 -1.99
CA ASP A 685 -33.89 42.70 -0.95
C ASP A 685 -32.54 42.22 -0.37
N LEU A 686 -32.24 40.92 -0.45
CA LEU A 686 -30.95 40.37 0.02
C LEU A 686 -29.74 40.70 -0.88
N LYS A 687 -29.94 41.34 -2.04
CA LYS A 687 -28.85 41.67 -2.98
C LYS A 687 -28.24 43.07 -2.82
N ILE A 688 -28.77 43.93 -1.94
CA ILE A 688 -28.37 45.36 -1.90
C ILE A 688 -27.62 45.77 -0.59
N LEU A 689 -27.54 44.94 0.44
CA LEU A 689 -26.94 45.33 1.73
C LEU A 689 -25.61 44.63 2.02
N HIS A 690 -24.48 45.22 1.61
CA HIS A 690 -23.23 45.17 2.38
C HIS A 690 -22.26 46.30 1.98
N PRO A 691 -22.12 47.32 2.83
CA PRO A 691 -20.86 48.02 3.07
C PRO A 691 -20.26 47.62 4.44
N ASP A 692 -18.98 47.25 4.40
CA ASP A 692 -17.92 47.29 5.42
C ASP A 692 -18.05 46.71 6.84
N GLY A 693 -17.28 45.64 7.09
CA GLY A 693 -16.10 45.74 7.98
C GLY A 693 -16.18 45.26 9.45
N GLN A 694 -16.01 43.95 9.71
CA GLN A 694 -14.98 43.36 10.62
C GLN A 694 -15.20 41.84 10.87
N SER A 695 -14.10 41.08 10.84
CA SER A 695 -14.04 39.64 10.50
C SER A 695 -13.98 38.69 11.71
N ARG A 696 -14.70 37.55 11.64
CA ARG A 696 -14.56 36.40 12.56
C ARG A 696 -13.13 35.81 12.51
N PRO A 697 -12.58 35.29 13.63
CA PRO A 697 -11.26 34.66 13.62
C PRO A 697 -11.27 33.40 12.72
N GLN A 698 -10.36 33.35 11.74
CA GLN A 698 -10.25 32.22 10.81
C GLN A 698 -9.56 31.03 11.49
N LEU A 699 -10.13 29.82 11.31
CA LEU A 699 -9.60 28.55 11.85
C LEU A 699 -8.20 28.20 11.32
N TYR A 700 -7.84 28.75 10.14
CA TYR A 700 -6.54 28.58 9.49
C TYR A 700 -5.91 29.94 9.24
N ALA A 701 -4.59 30.03 9.37
CA ALA A 701 -3.85 31.29 9.31
C ALA A 701 -3.83 31.96 7.92
N THR A 702 -4.17 31.25 6.85
CA THR A 702 -4.09 31.74 5.46
C THR A 702 -5.34 31.36 4.65
N PRO A 703 -5.69 32.13 3.61
CA PRO A 703 -6.81 31.79 2.72
C PRO A 703 -6.56 30.50 1.92
N LEU A 704 -7.65 29.82 1.55
CA LEU A 704 -7.66 28.54 0.82
C LEU A 704 -6.84 28.55 -0.47
N THR A 705 -6.80 29.68 -1.19
CA THR A 705 -6.04 29.84 -2.44
C THR A 705 -4.54 29.78 -2.21
N HIS A 706 -4.06 30.43 -1.15
CA HIS A 706 -2.66 30.41 -0.77
C HIS A 706 -2.26 29.01 -0.28
N GLN A 707 -3.10 28.38 0.56
CA GLN A 707 -2.92 26.98 0.96
C GLN A 707 -2.84 26.06 -0.27
N PHE A 708 -3.74 26.22 -1.24
CA PHE A 708 -3.75 25.44 -2.48
C PHE A 708 -2.48 25.64 -3.29
N ALA A 709 -2.04 26.89 -3.53
CA ALA A 709 -0.83 27.16 -4.28
C ALA A 709 0.43 26.55 -3.62
N VAL A 710 0.53 26.65 -2.29
CA VAL A 710 1.67 26.11 -1.53
C VAL A 710 1.67 24.58 -1.57
N VAL A 711 0.52 23.96 -1.28
CA VAL A 711 0.41 22.49 -1.27
C VAL A 711 0.56 21.95 -2.70
N LEU A 712 0.04 22.63 -3.72
CA LEU A 712 0.22 22.26 -5.13
C LEU A 712 1.69 22.30 -5.54
N ARG A 713 2.40 23.40 -5.22
CA ARG A 713 3.83 23.53 -5.50
C ARG A 713 4.63 22.42 -4.80
N ARG A 714 4.28 22.10 -3.56
CA ARG A 714 4.88 20.99 -2.81
C ARG A 714 4.62 19.63 -3.48
N THR A 715 3.37 19.33 -3.81
CA THR A 715 2.97 18.08 -4.47
C THR A 715 3.65 17.94 -5.84
N TRP A 716 3.73 19.01 -6.61
CA TRP A 716 4.43 19.03 -7.90
C TRP A 716 5.94 18.81 -7.74
N LEU A 717 6.59 19.48 -6.78
CA LEU A 717 8.01 19.25 -6.46
C LEU A 717 8.27 17.81 -6.03
N TRP A 718 7.31 17.19 -5.34
CA TRP A 718 7.42 15.79 -4.93
C TRP A 718 7.37 14.86 -6.15
N TYR A 719 6.37 15.01 -7.04
CA TYR A 719 6.31 14.23 -8.28
C TYR A 719 7.53 14.46 -9.18
N TRP A 720 8.04 15.68 -9.24
CA TRP A 720 9.26 16.03 -9.97
C TRP A 720 10.52 15.36 -9.39
N ARG A 721 10.54 15.06 -8.09
CA ARG A 721 11.60 14.32 -7.39
C ARG A 721 11.41 12.79 -7.45
N GLU A 722 10.45 12.32 -8.25
CA GLU A 722 10.18 10.89 -8.44
C GLU A 722 10.23 10.46 -9.91
N PRO A 723 11.44 10.42 -10.50
CA PRO A 723 11.62 10.08 -11.91
C PRO A 723 11.11 8.68 -12.29
N GLU A 724 11.24 7.72 -11.38
CA GLU A 724 10.84 6.33 -11.65
C GLU A 724 9.34 6.21 -11.92
N TYR A 725 8.53 6.96 -11.18
CA TYR A 725 7.08 7.00 -11.36
C TYR A 725 6.65 7.60 -12.69
N PHE A 726 7.22 8.75 -13.04
CA PHE A 726 6.92 9.43 -14.30
C PHE A 726 7.28 8.54 -15.51
N SER A 727 8.48 7.95 -15.49
CA SER A 727 8.97 7.12 -16.57
C SER A 727 8.20 5.82 -16.76
N ALA A 728 7.82 5.14 -15.68
CA ALA A 728 7.06 3.91 -15.74
C ALA A 728 5.70 4.16 -16.41
N LYS A 729 5.04 5.29 -16.10
CA LYS A 729 3.81 5.70 -16.74
C LYS A 729 4.00 6.06 -18.21
N LEU A 730 5.02 6.84 -18.54
CA LEU A 730 5.32 7.23 -19.91
C LEU A 730 5.52 5.98 -20.78
N TRP A 731 6.41 5.08 -20.34
CA TRP A 731 6.72 3.86 -21.09
C TRP A 731 5.57 2.87 -21.12
N MET A 732 4.76 2.77 -20.07
CA MET A 732 3.56 1.95 -20.09
C MET A 732 2.55 2.43 -21.14
N ASN A 733 2.32 3.74 -21.25
CA ASN A 733 1.42 4.31 -22.25
C ASN A 733 2.00 4.15 -23.67
N VAL A 734 3.30 4.38 -23.85
CA VAL A 734 3.98 4.20 -25.15
C VAL A 734 3.92 2.74 -25.60
N ALA A 735 4.26 1.79 -24.72
CA ALA A 735 4.26 0.37 -25.03
C ALA A 735 2.86 -0.16 -25.37
N ASN A 736 1.84 0.23 -24.61
CA ASN A 736 0.46 -0.14 -24.89
C ASN A 736 -0.08 0.53 -26.17
N GLY A 737 0.28 1.79 -26.42
CA GLY A 737 -0.05 2.48 -27.65
C GLY A 737 0.55 1.80 -28.88
N LEU A 738 1.82 1.40 -28.80
CA LEU A 738 2.51 0.63 -29.85
C LEU A 738 1.88 -0.75 -30.04
N LEU A 739 1.62 -1.49 -28.96
CA LEU A 739 1.00 -2.81 -29.04
C LEU A 739 -0.38 -2.75 -29.69
N ASN A 740 -1.24 -1.83 -29.25
CA ASN A 740 -2.58 -1.65 -29.78
C ASN A 740 -2.52 -1.20 -31.26
N GLY A 741 -1.64 -0.25 -31.59
CA GLY A 741 -1.43 0.21 -32.97
C GLY A 741 -0.90 -0.86 -33.91
N LEU A 742 0.05 -1.69 -33.46
CA LEU A 742 0.61 -2.80 -34.25
C LEU A 742 -0.37 -3.96 -34.43
N THR A 743 -1.23 -4.21 -33.45
CA THR A 743 -2.24 -5.28 -33.49
C THR A 743 -3.27 -5.00 -34.60
N PHE A 744 -3.67 -3.73 -34.74
CA PHE A 744 -4.67 -3.27 -35.71
C PHE A 744 -4.05 -2.56 -36.92
N LEU A 745 -2.86 -2.99 -37.32
CA LEU A 745 -2.19 -2.41 -38.49
C LEU A 745 -2.98 -2.73 -39.76
N ASN A 746 -3.19 -1.71 -40.62
CA ASN A 746 -3.81 -1.84 -41.95
C ASN A 746 -5.24 -2.42 -41.98
N ILE A 747 -6.15 -1.94 -41.11
CA ILE A 747 -7.56 -2.39 -41.11
C ILE A 747 -8.29 -2.00 -42.42
N PRO A 748 -8.87 -2.98 -43.16
CA PRO A 748 -9.67 -2.71 -44.36
C PRO A 748 -10.92 -1.89 -44.08
N ASN A 749 -11.45 -1.15 -45.07
CA ASN A 749 -12.68 -0.35 -44.96
C ASN A 749 -13.97 -1.19 -45.08
N SER A 750 -14.00 -2.38 -44.49
CA SER A 750 -15.19 -3.24 -44.43
C SER A 750 -16.00 -2.98 -43.16
N GLN A 751 -17.20 -3.57 -43.06
CA GLN A 751 -18.01 -3.48 -41.84
C GLN A 751 -17.27 -4.11 -40.65
N GLN A 752 -16.62 -5.25 -40.87
CA GLN A 752 -15.75 -5.87 -39.87
C GLN A 752 -14.53 -5.00 -39.52
N GLY A 753 -13.99 -4.27 -40.49
CA GLY A 753 -12.93 -3.29 -40.25
C GLY A 753 -13.39 -2.11 -39.40
N ALA A 754 -14.63 -1.63 -39.57
CA ALA A 754 -15.21 -0.60 -38.70
C ALA A 754 -15.37 -1.10 -37.25
N PHE A 755 -15.80 -2.36 -37.05
CA PHE A 755 -15.83 -2.99 -35.73
C PHE A 755 -14.44 -3.07 -35.10
N ASN A 756 -13.42 -3.49 -35.87
CA ASN A 756 -12.04 -3.56 -35.38
C ASN A 756 -11.49 -2.20 -34.94
N ARG A 757 -11.86 -1.09 -35.61
CA ARG A 757 -11.48 0.28 -35.21
C ARG A 757 -12.14 0.69 -33.88
N VAL A 758 -13.40 0.34 -33.68
CA VAL A 758 -14.11 0.57 -32.40
C VAL A 758 -13.47 -0.26 -31.28
N TYR A 759 -13.06 -1.50 -31.57
CA TYR A 759 -12.37 -2.34 -30.59
C TYR A 759 -10.99 -1.79 -30.19
N THR A 760 -10.22 -1.21 -31.12
CA THR A 760 -8.96 -0.52 -30.78
C THR A 760 -9.18 0.60 -29.75
N ILE A 761 -10.27 1.36 -29.88
CA ILE A 761 -10.65 2.45 -28.95
C ILE A 761 -11.09 1.88 -27.60
N PHE A 762 -11.77 0.74 -27.59
CA PHE A 762 -12.15 0.08 -26.36
C PHE A 762 -10.94 -0.49 -25.60
N LEU A 763 -9.98 -1.08 -26.31
CA LEU A 763 -8.80 -1.71 -25.71
C LEU A 763 -7.88 -0.71 -25.00
N SER A 764 -7.87 0.55 -25.41
CA SER A 764 -7.14 1.60 -24.69
C SER A 764 -7.79 1.98 -23.35
N PHE A 765 -9.08 1.67 -23.13
CA PHE A 765 -9.73 1.84 -21.83
C PHE A 765 -9.30 0.77 -20.81
N LEU A 766 -8.80 -0.38 -21.24
CA LEU A 766 -8.29 -1.42 -20.33
C LEU A 766 -7.01 -0.99 -19.58
N MET A 767 -6.44 0.17 -19.91
CA MET A 767 -5.35 0.82 -19.18
C MET A 767 -5.74 1.40 -17.82
N GLY A 768 -7.03 1.61 -17.58
CA GLY A 768 -7.52 2.25 -16.35
C GLY A 768 -7.12 1.52 -15.05
N PRO A 769 -7.34 0.20 -14.93
CA PRO A 769 -7.03 -0.54 -13.71
C PRO A 769 -5.54 -0.57 -13.35
N PRO A 770 -4.59 -0.87 -14.27
CA PRO A 770 -3.16 -0.79 -13.98
C PRO A 770 -2.72 0.62 -13.55
N LEU A 771 -3.27 1.67 -14.19
CA LEU A 771 -3.01 3.06 -13.82
C LEU A 771 -3.52 3.37 -12.40
N GLY A 772 -4.75 2.96 -12.07
CA GLY A 772 -5.34 3.13 -10.75
C GLY A 772 -4.52 2.46 -9.64
N LEU A 773 -4.13 1.19 -9.84
CA LEU A 773 -3.33 0.44 -8.86
C LEU A 773 -1.93 1.04 -8.62
N SER A 774 -1.35 1.71 -9.63
CA SER A 774 -0.05 2.39 -9.47
C SER A 774 -0.13 3.68 -8.63
N MET A 775 -1.33 4.28 -8.51
CA MET A 775 -1.54 5.56 -7.83
C MET A 775 -2.12 5.40 -6.42
N GLU A 776 -2.88 4.34 -6.20
CA GLU A 776 -3.60 4.09 -4.96
C GLU A 776 -2.70 3.93 -3.71
N PRO A 777 -1.58 3.19 -3.72
CA PRO A 777 -0.67 3.13 -2.57
C PRO A 777 -0.12 4.50 -2.19
N ARG A 778 0.15 5.36 -3.18
CA ARG A 778 0.73 6.69 -2.98
C ARG A 778 -0.27 7.67 -2.40
N PHE A 779 -1.50 7.66 -2.92
CA PHE A 779 -2.58 8.43 -2.33
C PHE A 779 -2.84 8.01 -0.89
N THR A 780 -2.79 6.70 -0.61
CA THR A 780 -2.93 6.17 0.75
C THR A 780 -1.86 6.71 1.68
N THR A 781 -0.59 6.69 1.28
CA THR A 781 0.51 7.29 2.06
C THR A 781 0.29 8.78 2.30
N PHE A 782 -0.09 9.55 1.28
CA PHE A 782 -0.35 10.98 1.41
C PHE A 782 -1.54 11.29 2.32
N ARG A 783 -2.61 10.51 2.18
CA ARG A 783 -3.81 10.61 3.02
C ARG A 783 -3.44 10.32 4.47
N ASP A 784 -2.63 9.31 4.73
CA ASP A 784 -2.26 8.92 6.08
C ASP A 784 -1.37 10.00 6.74
N ILE A 785 -0.41 10.56 6.01
CA ILE A 785 0.38 11.72 6.47
C ILE A 785 -0.55 12.89 6.81
N PHE A 786 -1.52 13.19 5.96
CA PHE A 786 -2.47 14.25 6.20
C PHE A 786 -3.32 13.97 7.46
N VAL A 787 -3.92 12.79 7.55
CA VAL A 787 -4.85 12.42 8.63
C VAL A 787 -4.17 12.39 10.00
N TYR A 788 -2.98 11.78 10.09
CA TYR A 788 -2.31 11.54 11.37
C TYR A 788 -1.42 12.71 11.83
N ARG A 789 -0.84 13.47 10.89
CA ARG A 789 0.10 14.56 11.23
C ARG A 789 -0.47 15.94 10.91
N GLU A 790 -0.80 16.19 9.65
CA GLU A 790 -1.07 17.56 9.17
C GLU A 790 -2.44 18.11 9.59
N LYS A 791 -3.44 17.23 9.72
CA LYS A 791 -4.77 17.55 10.26
C LYS A 791 -4.68 17.84 11.76
N ALA A 792 -3.87 17.07 12.49
CA ALA A 792 -3.66 17.28 13.93
C ALA A 792 -2.97 18.62 14.20
N SER A 793 -2.01 19.02 13.36
CA SER A 793 -1.33 20.33 13.41
C SER A 793 -2.11 21.48 12.75
N ARG A 794 -3.29 21.22 12.17
CA ARG A 794 -4.12 22.20 11.44
C ARG A 794 -3.35 22.97 10.35
N SER A 795 -2.40 22.33 9.68
CA SER A 795 -1.49 22.99 8.75
C SER A 795 -2.18 23.56 7.51
N TYR A 796 -3.19 22.86 6.98
CA TYR A 796 -4.04 23.34 5.88
C TYR A 796 -5.37 22.59 5.85
N HIS A 797 -6.36 23.15 5.17
CA HIS A 797 -7.70 22.57 5.08
C HIS A 797 -7.69 21.32 4.20
N TRP A 798 -8.46 20.30 4.59
CA TRP A 798 -8.51 19.01 3.91
C TRP A 798 -9.00 19.08 2.45
N SER A 799 -9.79 20.09 2.07
CA SER A 799 -10.19 20.27 0.66
C SER A 799 -8.99 20.59 -0.24
N VAL A 800 -7.99 21.29 0.30
CA VAL A 800 -6.74 21.60 -0.42
C VAL A 800 -5.92 20.34 -0.65
N PHE A 801 -5.87 19.43 0.33
CA PHE A 801 -5.27 18.10 0.15
C PHE A 801 -5.87 17.38 -1.06
N ALA A 802 -7.20 17.26 -1.10
CA ALA A 802 -7.91 16.58 -2.18
C ALA A 802 -7.73 17.27 -3.55
N MET A 803 -7.79 18.60 -3.59
CA MET A 803 -7.66 19.37 -4.83
C MET A 803 -6.23 19.33 -5.40
N THR A 804 -5.19 19.25 -4.57
CA THR A 804 -3.80 19.23 -5.06
C THR A 804 -3.37 17.87 -5.62
N GLY A 805 -4.14 16.80 -5.38
CA GLY A 805 -3.96 15.51 -6.04
C GLY A 805 -4.37 15.48 -7.52
N LEU A 806 -4.87 16.60 -8.08
CA LEU A 806 -5.49 16.71 -9.40
C LEU A 806 -4.56 16.90 -10.61
N GLN A 807 -3.23 17.07 -10.47
CA GLN A 807 -2.42 17.57 -11.59
C GLN A 807 -1.17 16.75 -11.92
N THR A 808 -1.01 16.44 -13.22
CA THR A 808 0.21 16.64 -14.05
C THR A 808 -0.08 16.45 -15.56
N ASP A 809 0.41 17.42 -16.34
CA ASP A 809 0.87 17.43 -17.75
C ASP A 809 -0.09 17.61 -18.96
N PRO A 810 0.09 18.73 -19.72
CA PRO A 810 -0.49 18.96 -21.06
C PRO A 810 0.55 18.87 -22.21
N THR A 811 0.19 18.30 -23.38
CA THR A 811 0.53 18.82 -24.76
C THR A 811 0.06 17.93 -25.92
N HIS A 812 -0.55 18.60 -26.91
CA HIS A 812 -1.26 18.32 -28.18
C HIS A 812 -1.19 16.98 -28.97
N ALA A 813 -2.39 16.39 -29.15
CA ALA A 813 -3.05 15.90 -30.37
C ALA A 813 -4.57 15.98 -30.13
N GLY A 814 -5.13 17.18 -30.31
CA GLY A 814 -6.10 17.82 -29.40
C GLY A 814 -7.23 16.96 -28.83
N TYR A 815 -8.09 16.37 -29.67
CA TYR A 815 -9.34 15.78 -29.17
C TYR A 815 -9.18 14.35 -28.63
N ALA A 816 -8.53 13.46 -29.37
CA ALA A 816 -8.30 12.09 -28.91
C ALA A 816 -7.35 12.07 -27.70
N LEU A 817 -6.32 12.92 -27.72
CA LEU A 817 -5.44 13.11 -26.55
C LEU A 817 -6.22 13.66 -25.35
N LEU A 818 -7.08 14.66 -25.54
CA LEU A 818 -7.93 15.20 -24.48
C LEU A 818 -8.83 14.11 -23.88
N CYS A 819 -9.43 13.26 -24.72
CA CYS A 819 -10.25 12.13 -24.25
C CYS A 819 -9.42 11.11 -23.45
N TYR A 820 -8.23 10.73 -23.93
CA TYR A 820 -7.33 9.83 -23.20
C TYR A 820 -6.79 10.43 -21.90
N TRP A 821 -6.55 11.74 -21.88
CA TRP A 821 -6.13 12.47 -20.70
C TRP A 821 -7.25 12.56 -19.66
N LEU A 822 -8.45 12.97 -20.09
CA LEU A 822 -9.64 12.97 -19.23
C LEU A 822 -9.92 11.57 -18.69
N PHE A 823 -9.78 10.52 -19.51
CA PHE A 823 -9.92 9.14 -19.06
C PHE A 823 -8.90 8.75 -17.99
N SER A 824 -7.65 9.19 -18.15
CA SER A 824 -6.62 9.01 -17.13
C SER A 824 -7.00 9.72 -15.83
N ILE A 825 -7.48 10.97 -15.90
CA ILE A 825 -7.96 11.71 -14.72
C ILE A 825 -9.16 10.99 -14.07
N PHE A 826 -10.10 10.49 -14.89
CA PHE A 826 -11.26 9.75 -14.42
C PHE A 826 -10.87 8.48 -13.66
N THR A 827 -10.00 7.65 -14.23
CA THR A 827 -9.55 6.40 -13.60
C THR A 827 -8.83 6.64 -12.28
N VAL A 828 -8.04 7.71 -12.20
CA VAL A 828 -7.42 8.18 -10.95
C VAL A 828 -8.45 8.66 -9.94
N SER A 829 -9.41 9.48 -10.38
CA SER A 829 -10.48 9.98 -9.51
C SER A 829 -11.35 8.85 -8.94
N LEU A 830 -11.59 7.80 -9.73
CA LEU A 830 -12.34 6.61 -9.32
C LEU A 830 -11.54 5.78 -8.31
N GLY A 831 -10.24 5.57 -8.54
CA GLY A 831 -9.37 4.89 -7.57
C GLY A 831 -9.30 5.64 -6.23
N TYR A 832 -9.18 6.97 -6.26
CA TYR A 832 -9.20 7.79 -5.04
C TYR A 832 -10.56 7.74 -4.33
N LEU A 833 -11.66 7.70 -5.09
CA LEU A 833 -13.00 7.54 -4.52
C LEU A 833 -13.09 6.23 -3.75
N ILE A 834 -12.67 5.12 -4.35
CA ILE A 834 -12.71 3.80 -3.71
C ILE A 834 -11.84 3.81 -2.45
N ALA A 835 -10.62 4.33 -2.54
CA ALA A 835 -9.69 4.44 -1.40
C ALA A 835 -10.19 5.35 -0.26
N ALA A 836 -11.04 6.34 -0.55
CA ALA A 836 -11.63 7.21 0.47
C ALA A 836 -12.74 6.51 1.29
N TRP A 837 -13.45 5.57 0.67
CA TRP A 837 -14.56 4.83 1.30
C TRP A 837 -14.11 3.52 1.97
N MET A 838 -13.00 2.94 1.51
CA MET A 838 -12.53 1.66 2.02
C MET A 838 -11.80 1.77 3.38
N PRO A 839 -11.87 0.71 4.22
CA PRO A 839 -11.30 0.74 5.56
C PRO A 839 -9.77 0.70 5.55
N ASN A 840 -9.17 -0.11 4.68
CA ASN A 840 -7.74 -0.36 4.57
C ASN A 840 -7.30 -0.49 3.10
N LEU A 841 -5.97 -0.55 2.85
CA LEU A 841 -5.40 -0.62 1.50
C LEU A 841 -5.83 -1.90 0.76
N ASN A 842 -5.81 -3.05 1.44
CA ASN A 842 -6.14 -4.34 0.83
C ASN A 842 -7.59 -4.39 0.31
N ALA A 843 -8.55 -3.92 1.12
CA ALA A 843 -9.95 -3.83 0.71
C ALA A 843 -10.15 -2.89 -0.49
N SER A 844 -9.38 -1.81 -0.55
CA SER A 844 -9.43 -0.85 -1.66
C SER A 844 -8.88 -1.44 -2.97
N LEU A 845 -7.73 -2.11 -2.92
CA LEU A 845 -7.15 -2.82 -4.08
C LEU A 845 -8.09 -3.90 -4.62
N MET A 846 -8.81 -4.61 -3.73
CA MET A 846 -9.79 -5.63 -4.08
C MET A 846 -11.07 -5.03 -4.71
N ALA A 847 -11.58 -3.92 -4.15
CA ALA A 847 -12.79 -3.26 -4.65
C ALA A 847 -12.58 -2.55 -6.00
N ASN A 848 -11.35 -2.12 -6.30
CA ASN A 848 -11.05 -1.38 -7.53
C ASN A 848 -11.41 -2.15 -8.81
N GLY A 849 -11.11 -3.46 -8.85
CA GLY A 849 -11.45 -4.32 -9.99
C GLY A 849 -12.96 -4.38 -10.26
N PHE A 850 -13.77 -4.44 -9.19
CA PHE A 850 -15.23 -4.46 -9.28
C PHE A 850 -15.81 -3.16 -9.86
N PHE A 851 -15.50 -2.01 -9.24
CA PHE A 851 -16.09 -0.73 -9.62
C PHE A 851 -15.66 -0.30 -11.03
N PHE A 852 -14.39 -0.50 -11.38
CA PHE A 852 -13.93 -0.20 -12.74
C PHE A 852 -14.66 -1.07 -13.75
N MET A 853 -14.78 -2.37 -13.49
CA MET A 853 -15.40 -3.26 -14.45
C MET A 853 -16.90 -3.01 -14.57
N PHE A 854 -17.59 -2.69 -13.48
CA PHE A 854 -19.01 -2.33 -13.51
C PHE A 854 -19.27 -1.12 -14.44
N VAL A 855 -18.42 -0.09 -14.38
CA VAL A 855 -18.49 1.05 -15.30
C VAL A 855 -18.12 0.64 -16.74
N ASN A 856 -17.13 -0.24 -16.89
CA ASN A 856 -16.67 -0.73 -18.20
C ASN A 856 -17.70 -1.58 -18.95
N THR A 857 -18.49 -2.41 -18.23
CA THR A 857 -19.52 -3.28 -18.83
C THR A 857 -20.55 -2.50 -19.66
N PHE A 858 -20.84 -1.25 -19.25
CA PHE A 858 -21.79 -0.36 -19.91
C PHE A 858 -21.11 0.78 -20.69
N ALA A 859 -19.91 0.55 -21.23
CA ALA A 859 -19.23 1.51 -22.10
C ALA A 859 -19.82 1.59 -23.53
N GLY A 860 -20.82 0.77 -23.88
CA GLY A 860 -21.51 0.78 -25.19
C GLY A 860 -20.84 -0.08 -26.27
N THR A 861 -19.57 -0.43 -26.10
CA THR A 861 -18.79 -1.25 -27.03
C THR A 861 -18.94 -2.75 -26.77
N LEU A 862 -19.06 -3.16 -25.50
CA LEU A 862 -19.24 -4.56 -25.08
C LEU A 862 -20.69 -5.03 -25.21
N THR A 863 -21.63 -4.12 -24.95
CA THR A 863 -23.07 -4.36 -25.10
C THR A 863 -23.69 -3.14 -25.76
N ALA A 864 -24.32 -3.35 -26.92
CA ALA A 864 -25.05 -2.29 -27.60
C ALA A 864 -26.32 -1.95 -26.81
N ARG A 865 -26.61 -0.66 -26.65
CA ARG A 865 -27.77 -0.16 -25.88
C ARG A 865 -29.09 -0.80 -26.29
N GLU A 866 -29.25 -1.12 -27.57
CA GLU A 866 -30.45 -1.74 -28.14
C GLU A 866 -30.62 -3.22 -27.76
N LYS A 867 -29.52 -3.90 -27.43
CA LYS A 867 -29.50 -5.33 -27.04
C LYS A 867 -29.58 -5.52 -25.52
N THR A 868 -29.38 -4.47 -24.73
CA THR A 868 -29.42 -4.53 -23.27
C THR A 868 -30.87 -4.55 -22.77
N PRO A 869 -31.22 -5.38 -21.76
CA PRO A 869 -32.55 -5.35 -21.15
C PRO A 869 -32.96 -3.93 -20.70
N SER A 870 -34.20 -3.52 -20.95
CA SER A 870 -34.63 -2.11 -20.80
C SER A 870 -34.41 -1.50 -19.39
N GLY A 871 -34.35 -2.33 -18.35
CA GLY A 871 -34.19 -1.95 -16.94
C GLY A 871 -32.75 -1.65 -16.56
N TRP A 872 -31.79 -1.98 -17.44
CA TRP A 872 -30.39 -1.57 -17.35
C TRP A 872 -30.02 -0.50 -18.39
N SER A 873 -30.92 -0.20 -19.34
CA SER A 873 -30.66 0.78 -20.41
C SER A 873 -30.44 2.20 -19.88
N TRP A 874 -30.94 2.53 -18.68
CA TRP A 874 -30.72 3.82 -18.03
C TRP A 874 -29.26 4.01 -17.58
N TYR A 875 -28.53 2.94 -17.29
CA TYR A 875 -27.17 3.02 -16.78
C TYR A 875 -26.20 3.53 -17.85
N PHE A 876 -26.49 3.36 -19.14
CA PHE A 876 -25.73 4.03 -20.21
C PHE A 876 -25.76 5.56 -20.09
N ASN A 877 -26.79 6.14 -19.46
CA ASN A 877 -26.84 7.58 -19.19
C ASN A 877 -25.99 8.00 -17.97
N VAL A 878 -25.57 7.03 -17.14
CA VAL A 878 -24.82 7.25 -15.89
C VAL A 878 -23.40 6.67 -15.98
N SER A 879 -23.09 5.92 -17.04
CA SER A 879 -21.79 5.36 -17.34
C SER A 879 -20.90 6.42 -18.00
N PRO A 880 -19.82 6.89 -17.35
CA PRO A 880 -18.92 7.88 -17.94
C PRO A 880 -18.22 7.34 -19.19
N LEU A 881 -17.91 6.03 -19.22
CA LEU A 881 -17.21 5.40 -20.34
C LEU A 881 -18.06 5.30 -21.60
N TYR A 882 -19.39 5.30 -21.50
CA TYR A 882 -20.27 5.35 -22.65
C TYR A 882 -20.09 6.65 -23.45
N TYR A 883 -20.09 7.80 -22.76
CA TYR A 883 -19.90 9.12 -23.39
C TYR A 883 -18.50 9.28 -23.98
N LEU A 884 -17.49 8.76 -23.29
CA LEU A 884 -16.11 8.75 -23.79
C LEU A 884 -15.97 7.87 -25.04
N ALA A 885 -16.59 6.69 -25.05
CA ALA A 885 -16.60 5.77 -26.19
C ALA A 885 -17.35 6.33 -27.40
N GLU A 886 -18.54 6.93 -27.19
CA GLU A 886 -19.32 7.61 -28.24
C GLU A 886 -18.50 8.74 -28.87
N GLY A 887 -17.86 9.58 -28.04
CA GLY A 887 -17.03 10.70 -28.49
C GLY A 887 -15.78 10.28 -29.28
N LEU A 888 -15.08 9.22 -28.86
CA LEU A 888 -13.90 8.70 -29.57
C LEU A 888 -14.29 7.97 -30.85
N THR A 889 -15.35 7.17 -30.82
CA THR A 889 -15.86 6.42 -31.98
C THR A 889 -16.32 7.37 -33.07
N THR A 890 -17.08 8.41 -32.71
CA THR A 890 -17.52 9.45 -33.64
C THR A 890 -16.32 10.16 -34.27
N ASN A 891 -15.30 10.51 -33.47
CA ASN A 891 -14.09 11.15 -33.98
C ASN A 891 -13.28 10.25 -34.94
N SER A 892 -13.29 8.94 -34.73
CA SER A 892 -12.52 7.98 -35.55
C SER A 892 -13.25 7.51 -36.82
N LEU A 893 -14.58 7.56 -36.84
CA LEU A 893 -15.39 7.13 -37.99
C LEU A 893 -15.88 8.31 -38.85
N TYR A 894 -15.85 9.54 -38.33
CA TYR A 894 -16.32 10.71 -39.06
C TYR A 894 -15.51 10.96 -40.35
N GLY A 895 -16.21 11.07 -41.48
CA GLY A 895 -15.61 11.30 -42.79
C GLY A 895 -15.06 10.04 -43.49
N HIS A 896 -15.20 8.85 -42.89
CA HIS A 896 -14.84 7.59 -43.54
C HIS A 896 -16.03 6.94 -44.25
N ASP A 897 -15.83 6.60 -45.52
CA ASP A 897 -16.82 5.94 -46.37
C ASP A 897 -16.74 4.41 -46.17
N ILE A 898 -17.69 3.85 -45.41
CA ILE A 898 -17.72 2.41 -45.10
C ILE A 898 -18.39 1.68 -46.27
N ARG A 899 -17.62 0.84 -46.98
CA ARG A 899 -18.13 0.05 -48.11
C ARG A 899 -18.20 -1.42 -47.69
N CYS A 900 -19.41 -1.93 -47.54
CA CYS A 900 -19.61 -3.35 -47.23
C CYS A 900 -19.15 -4.22 -48.40
N THR A 901 -18.50 -5.34 -48.09
CA THR A 901 -18.07 -6.33 -49.09
C THR A 901 -19.27 -7.14 -49.59
N SER A 902 -19.15 -7.76 -50.77
CA SER A 902 -20.23 -8.56 -51.38
C SER A 902 -20.62 -9.80 -50.57
N SER A 903 -19.76 -10.26 -49.66
CA SER A 903 -20.06 -11.29 -48.66
C SER A 903 -20.81 -10.78 -47.42
N GLU A 904 -20.84 -9.47 -47.19
CA GLU A 904 -21.45 -8.83 -46.01
C GLU A 904 -22.86 -8.26 -46.31
N VAL A 905 -23.28 -8.20 -47.58
CA VAL A 905 -24.58 -7.62 -47.99
C VAL A 905 -25.36 -8.61 -48.84
N THR A 906 -26.63 -8.81 -48.49
CA THR A 906 -27.59 -9.51 -49.35
C THR A 906 -28.48 -8.48 -50.02
N VAL A 907 -28.48 -8.44 -51.36
CA VAL A 907 -29.29 -7.49 -52.14
C VAL A 907 -30.68 -8.09 -52.37
N PHE A 908 -31.70 -7.40 -51.87
CA PHE A 908 -33.10 -7.73 -52.14
C PHE A 908 -33.60 -6.90 -53.32
N HIS A 909 -34.17 -7.54 -54.34
CA HIS A 909 -34.89 -6.86 -55.40
C HIS A 909 -36.36 -6.72 -54.98
N VAL A 910 -36.79 -5.47 -54.81
CA VAL A 910 -38.16 -5.13 -54.36
C VAL A 910 -39.07 -4.98 -55.59
N LEU A 911 -40.34 -5.35 -55.46
CA LEU A 911 -41.37 -5.15 -56.49
C LEU A 911 -41.68 -3.65 -56.67
N ALA A 912 -42.09 -3.24 -57.87
CA ALA A 912 -42.39 -1.84 -58.17
C ALA A 912 -43.45 -1.27 -57.21
N ASN A 913 -43.15 -0.11 -56.60
CA ASN A 913 -43.92 0.62 -55.58
C ASN A 913 -43.82 0.14 -54.11
N GLU A 914 -42.95 -0.81 -53.77
CA GLU A 914 -42.68 -1.15 -52.37
C GLU A 914 -41.35 -0.56 -51.86
N THR A 915 -41.30 -0.24 -50.56
CA THR A 915 -40.05 0.14 -49.90
C THR A 915 -39.33 -1.11 -49.37
N CYS A 916 -37.99 -1.08 -49.33
CA CYS A 916 -37.18 -2.19 -48.84
C CYS A 916 -37.58 -2.65 -47.42
N ILE A 917 -38.02 -1.71 -46.57
CA ILE A 917 -38.51 -1.97 -45.20
C ILE A 917 -39.87 -2.71 -45.23
N SER A 918 -40.78 -2.32 -46.12
CA SER A 918 -42.07 -3.01 -46.27
C SER A 918 -41.90 -4.44 -46.79
N TYR A 919 -40.96 -4.65 -47.70
CA TYR A 919 -40.72 -5.95 -48.33
C TYR A 919 -39.97 -6.94 -47.42
N ALA A 920 -38.90 -6.49 -46.73
CA ALA A 920 -38.05 -7.37 -45.92
C ALA A 920 -38.34 -7.30 -44.40
N GLY A 921 -39.33 -6.50 -43.97
CA GLY A 921 -39.65 -6.30 -42.55
C GLY A 921 -40.13 -7.57 -41.83
N SER A 922 -40.92 -8.42 -42.48
CA SER A 922 -41.37 -9.71 -41.92
C SER A 922 -40.24 -10.74 -41.86
N PHE A 923 -39.34 -10.74 -42.85
CA PHE A 923 -38.16 -11.59 -42.89
C PHE A 923 -37.21 -11.29 -41.73
N LEU A 924 -36.99 -10.01 -41.41
CA LEU A 924 -36.16 -9.54 -40.29
C LEU A 924 -36.70 -9.92 -38.90
N GLN A 925 -37.96 -10.31 -38.77
CA GLN A 925 -38.48 -10.83 -37.49
C GLN A 925 -37.95 -12.24 -37.18
N SER A 926 -37.49 -12.96 -38.21
CA SER A 926 -37.00 -14.35 -38.11
C SER A 926 -35.51 -14.50 -38.43
N ALA A 927 -34.94 -13.58 -39.20
CA ALA A 927 -33.55 -13.59 -39.64
C ALA A 927 -32.70 -12.57 -38.87
N THR A 928 -31.43 -12.88 -38.64
CA THR A 928 -30.47 -11.96 -38.00
C THR A 928 -29.97 -10.91 -39.00
N GLY A 929 -30.26 -9.62 -38.78
CA GLY A 929 -29.81 -8.51 -39.64
C GLY A 929 -30.53 -7.20 -39.32
N TYR A 930 -30.15 -6.10 -39.97
CA TYR A 930 -30.82 -4.80 -39.83
C TYR A 930 -30.87 -4.05 -41.17
N LEU A 931 -31.95 -3.31 -41.42
CA LEU A 931 -32.11 -2.39 -42.57
C LEU A 931 -31.90 -0.96 -42.07
N TYR A 932 -30.66 -0.46 -42.04
CA TYR A 932 -30.43 0.95 -41.73
C TYR A 932 -29.20 1.54 -42.44
N GLN A 933 -29.32 2.84 -42.73
CA GLN A 933 -28.29 3.70 -43.29
C GLN A 933 -27.46 4.29 -42.14
N GLN A 934 -26.15 4.03 -42.15
CA GLN A 934 -25.10 4.59 -41.28
C GLN A 934 -25.26 4.39 -39.75
N PHE A 935 -24.15 4.04 -39.08
CA PHE A 935 -24.08 4.02 -37.62
C PHE A 935 -24.52 5.40 -37.08
N GLY A 936 -25.53 5.46 -36.20
CA GLY A 936 -26.19 6.68 -35.71
C GLY A 936 -25.35 7.60 -34.82
N TYR A 937 -24.06 7.77 -35.12
CA TYR A 937 -23.14 8.67 -34.44
C TYR A 937 -23.18 10.05 -35.09
N ASP A 938 -23.60 11.06 -34.31
CA ASP A 938 -23.70 12.45 -34.76
C ASP A 938 -22.51 13.25 -34.21
N ASN A 939 -21.76 13.90 -35.11
CA ASN A 939 -20.58 14.72 -34.78
C ASN A 939 -20.91 15.87 -33.82
N ASN A 940 -22.17 16.33 -33.78
CA ASN A 940 -22.61 17.38 -32.88
C ASN A 940 -22.60 16.98 -31.39
N ARG A 941 -22.58 15.68 -31.08
CA ARG A 941 -22.58 15.16 -29.70
C ARG A 941 -21.21 15.15 -29.03
N LYS A 942 -20.15 15.24 -29.83
CA LYS A 942 -18.74 15.17 -29.46
C LYS A 942 -18.36 16.06 -28.26
N TYR A 943 -18.73 17.34 -28.26
CA TYR A 943 -18.37 18.27 -27.19
C TYR A 943 -19.28 18.18 -25.96
N ARG A 944 -20.55 17.79 -26.15
CA ARG A 944 -21.50 17.52 -25.07
C ARG A 944 -21.00 16.37 -24.21
N ASP A 945 -20.54 15.30 -24.84
CA ASP A 945 -20.10 14.08 -24.16
C ASP A 945 -18.84 14.33 -23.30
N ILE A 946 -17.93 15.19 -23.77
CA ILE A 946 -16.80 15.68 -22.95
C ILE A 946 -17.29 16.45 -21.73
N GLY A 947 -18.25 17.37 -21.90
CA GLY A 947 -18.79 18.15 -20.77
C GLY A 947 -19.43 17.26 -19.70
N ILE A 948 -20.19 16.25 -20.11
CA ILE A 948 -20.79 15.25 -19.21
C ILE A 948 -19.70 14.44 -18.50
N PHE A 949 -18.66 14.01 -19.22
CA PHE A 949 -17.55 13.25 -18.66
C PHE A 949 -16.75 14.05 -17.61
N ILE A 950 -16.48 15.34 -17.86
CA ILE A 950 -15.87 16.25 -16.88
C ILE A 950 -16.76 16.39 -15.63
N GLY A 951 -18.09 16.41 -15.80
CA GLY A 951 -19.04 16.39 -14.69
C GLY A 951 -18.88 15.17 -13.77
N PHE A 952 -18.67 13.98 -14.34
CA PHE A 952 -18.41 12.76 -13.56
C PHE A 952 -17.06 12.81 -12.82
N ILE A 953 -16.02 13.36 -13.45
CA ILE A 953 -14.73 13.58 -12.80
C ILE A 953 -14.91 14.50 -11.57
N ALA A 954 -15.61 15.63 -11.73
CA ALA A 954 -15.89 16.55 -10.64
C ALA A 954 -16.72 15.91 -9.51
N PHE A 955 -17.71 15.09 -9.87
CA PHE A 955 -18.49 14.29 -8.92
C PHE A 955 -17.61 13.33 -8.11
N ASN A 956 -16.74 12.55 -8.77
CA ASN A 956 -15.83 11.62 -8.07
C ASN A 956 -14.97 12.37 -7.05
N PHE A 957 -14.39 13.51 -7.41
CA PHE A 957 -13.60 14.31 -6.48
C PHE A 957 -14.41 14.89 -5.32
N THR A 958 -15.64 15.33 -5.58
CA THR A 958 -16.53 15.78 -4.50
C THR A 958 -16.93 14.62 -3.59
N ALA A 959 -17.13 13.43 -4.13
CA ALA A 959 -17.45 12.23 -3.37
C ALA A 959 -16.23 11.66 -2.60
N VAL A 960 -15.00 11.81 -3.11
CA VAL A 960 -13.76 11.60 -2.33
C VAL A 960 -13.77 12.53 -1.13
N ILE A 961 -14.13 13.79 -1.37
CA ILE A 961 -14.11 14.85 -0.40
C ILE A 961 -15.10 14.54 0.75
N VAL A 962 -16.37 14.29 0.40
CA VAL A 962 -17.43 13.90 1.33
C VAL A 962 -17.12 12.57 2.00
N GLY A 963 -16.68 11.56 1.24
CA GLY A 963 -16.38 10.23 1.73
C GLY A 963 -15.30 10.25 2.80
N THR A 964 -14.18 10.93 2.55
CA THR A 964 -13.10 11.10 3.52
C THR A 964 -13.61 11.80 4.79
N TYR A 965 -14.46 12.82 4.63
CA TYR A 965 -15.04 13.52 5.77
C TYR A 965 -15.93 12.60 6.61
N VAL A 966 -16.86 11.88 6.00
CA VAL A 966 -17.85 11.04 6.68
C VAL A 966 -17.20 9.80 7.33
N THR A 967 -16.29 9.12 6.62
CA THR A 967 -15.76 7.83 7.08
C THR A 967 -14.57 7.98 8.02
N LYS A 968 -13.73 9.01 7.85
CA LYS A 968 -12.45 9.16 8.58
C LYS A 968 -12.38 10.39 9.47
N ILE A 969 -13.08 11.48 9.14
CA ILE A 969 -12.97 12.74 9.90
C ILE A 969 -14.09 12.88 10.93
N TYR A 970 -15.32 12.57 10.54
CA TYR A 970 -16.49 12.68 11.40
C TYR A 970 -16.48 11.54 12.41
N LYS A 971 -16.18 11.86 13.67
CA LYS A 971 -16.34 10.91 14.78
C LYS A 971 -17.82 10.68 14.98
N TRP A 972 -18.35 9.56 14.48
CA TRP A 972 -19.62 9.04 14.99
C TRP A 972 -19.48 8.96 16.51
N LYS A 973 -20.31 9.72 17.24
CA LYS A 973 -20.46 9.50 18.69
C LYS A 973 -21.01 8.07 18.83
N ARG A 974 -20.13 7.08 18.96
CA ARG A 974 -20.52 5.77 19.45
C ARG A 974 -21.06 6.02 20.85
N LYS A 975 -22.38 5.92 21.02
CA LYS A 975 -22.95 5.61 22.33
C LYS A 975 -22.28 4.30 22.74
N THR A 976 -21.38 4.38 23.69
CA THR A 976 -20.92 3.23 24.46
C THR A 976 -22.14 2.69 25.19
N GLU A 977 -22.70 1.60 24.70
CA GLU A 977 -23.45 0.64 25.50
C GLU A 977 -22.51 -0.49 25.91
#